data_AF-A0A7L1ADL7-F1
#
_entry.id   AF-A0A7L1ADL7-F1
#
_cell.length_a   1.000
_cell.length_b   1.000
_cell.length_c   1.000
_cell.angle_alpha   90.00
_cell.angle_beta   90.00
_cell.angle_gamma   90.00
#
_symmetry.space_group_name_H-M   'P 1'
#
loop_
_entity.id
_entity.type
_entity.pdbx_description
1 polymer ?
#
loop_
_entity_poly.entity_id
_entity_poly.type
_entity_poly.pdbx_seq_one_letter_code
_entity_poly.pdbx_strand_id
1 'polypeptide(L)'
;QENPYLFTYRNSNYSSSLKTSNTKETSQERSYGTNIPCTDRDPSDTVPVSVHNLKPADIRVIAAVGDSLTAANGAASKPHDVLNVLVQYRGLSWSVGGNENISTVTTLANILREFNPTLVGYSTGTGTQDSKNAALNQAVTGARAEDLPQQVRKLVDRMKNNTGINFQTDWKVITILIGGNDLCNVCEDPAHYSPENYTYNLQIALDLLHEEVPRAYVNLVTILSLISLRELHALKNNSCPKLLMRVLCPCVITPKDNSNELKKLIYFNRRYQERTRQLVESGRYDTKDDFTVVMQPFLTNMGIPRTQEGLPDDSYFAPDCFHFGQKAHSQAARALWNNMLEPLGEKTDNQRMEDEIVLKCPNAASYEGAVPFLRTYKNSNYTYPNQTPVSANNYGSQLPCEDRSPSSSPPTSVHSLKPADVKIIAALGDSLTAGIGIASDTLEDLATQYRGLSWSIGGDESLKNVTTLPNIFREFNVTITGYSTGTGSENDSNAFLNQAVPGAEAEHLPAQARNLLRLMKTDDRIDFSADWKLITVFIGDNDLCNYCKDPEHYSAENYIKRIQETLDILHKEASAVPKALVSLVDVLDVLPLRQLFVDTQVPCPTHLADYLCSCVFTGEENSENITMVREATKAYRLGIQSLIESGRYDTHENFTVVIQPFLQNGKIPLGQDGQPDFSYFAPDCFHPSQKGHSQLAKALWNAMLQPVGQKADSFDFTADIVLGCPTQNKPFLGTHKNSNYTPVEPTSEPIENWGSELSCPEQSPSSHVPTSVHELRPADIRVIGALGDSLTTAVGAKAPDLETDWRGLSWSIGGDETLEIQATLPNILKKFNPNLFGFSTGISKGTAGFNVAERNATARNMPAQARELVELMRNSSKINFKEDWKLITVLVGGSDLCQYCLDKETNSVQKYVKHLQDTLDIFYEELPRVFINMVEMLEFSGLRQITASSSGCALTAKKICPCFLNPEENSPELQEIKRVNRDFQAEALQLINSGRYENREDFAVVMQPFFRNTLLPLDSTSRPDLSFFAADCFHFSVRGYAEMAMALWNNMLEPVGEKQTYNNFTLDRSKLKCPNPEKPFLFTRRNSGFGNSDLNSEKTEPSVPYWAVIVAAIAGVLLGSLL
;
A
#
# COMPACT_ATOMS: atom_id res chain seq x y z
N GLN A 1 -6.07 -3.75 -70.70
CA GLN A 1 -6.81 -5.00 -70.96
C GLN A 1 -6.25 -6.02 -69.98
N GLU A 2 -6.92 -6.22 -68.84
CA GLU A 2 -8.03 -7.18 -68.64
C GLU A 2 -7.54 -8.64 -68.60
N ASN A 3 -7.82 -9.33 -67.48
CA ASN A 3 -7.55 -10.76 -67.23
C ASN A 3 -8.18 -11.67 -68.31
N PRO A 4 -7.67 -12.91 -68.51
CA PRO A 4 -8.35 -14.04 -67.86
C PRO A 4 -7.44 -15.25 -67.43
N TYR A 5 -7.67 -15.69 -66.18
CA TYR A 5 -7.58 -17.02 -65.55
C TYR A 5 -6.49 -18.09 -65.85
N LEU A 6 -5.86 -18.49 -64.72
CA LEU A 6 -5.54 -19.83 -64.16
C LEU A 6 -4.50 -20.77 -64.81
N PHE A 7 -3.34 -20.87 -64.15
CA PHE A 7 -2.43 -22.03 -64.24
C PHE A 7 -2.66 -22.99 -63.05
N THR A 8 -3.05 -24.23 -63.35
CA THR A 8 -3.06 -25.37 -62.40
C THR A 8 -1.80 -26.24 -62.54
N TYR A 9 -1.46 -27.00 -61.49
CA TYR A 9 -0.28 -27.86 -61.31
C TYR A 9 -0.07 -28.97 -62.38
N ARG A 10 -0.91 -29.06 -63.41
CA ARG A 10 -0.79 -30.05 -64.50
C ARG A 10 0.06 -29.61 -65.71
N ASN A 11 0.56 -28.37 -65.75
CA ASN A 11 1.24 -27.81 -66.94
C ASN A 11 2.68 -27.28 -66.72
N SER A 12 3.36 -27.60 -65.62
CA SER A 12 4.79 -27.30 -65.46
C SER A 12 5.64 -28.56 -65.46
N ASN A 13 6.18 -28.90 -66.64
CA ASN A 13 7.24 -29.88 -66.82
C ASN A 13 8.53 -29.35 -66.15
N TYR A 14 8.85 -29.82 -64.96
CA TYR A 14 10.22 -29.81 -64.46
C TYR A 14 10.58 -31.21 -63.95
N SER A 15 11.28 -31.93 -64.82
CA SER A 15 11.94 -33.20 -64.51
C SER A 15 13.30 -32.89 -63.87
N SER A 16 13.58 -33.46 -62.70
CA SER A 16 14.94 -33.60 -62.20
C SER A 16 15.22 -35.06 -61.83
N SER A 17 16.16 -35.62 -62.59
CA SER A 17 16.88 -36.88 -62.50
C SER A 17 17.00 -37.58 -61.14
N LEU A 18 16.82 -38.90 -61.20
CA LEU A 18 17.17 -39.89 -60.17
C LEU A 18 18.64 -39.81 -59.73
N LYS A 19 18.85 -39.68 -58.41
CA LYS A 19 19.94 -40.34 -57.69
C LYS A 19 19.31 -41.30 -56.70
N THR A 20 19.43 -42.59 -56.97
CA THR A 20 19.10 -43.70 -56.08
C THR A 20 19.90 -43.59 -54.79
N SER A 21 19.21 -43.43 -53.66
CA SER A 21 19.68 -43.86 -52.34
C SER A 21 18.50 -44.53 -51.64
N ASN A 22 18.55 -45.86 -51.61
CA ASN A 22 17.82 -46.79 -50.76
C ASN A 22 16.56 -46.26 -50.06
N THR A 23 15.41 -46.47 -50.71
CA THR A 23 14.13 -46.67 -50.05
C THR A 23 14.24 -47.86 -49.08
N LYS A 24 14.49 -47.57 -47.81
CA LYS A 24 13.75 -48.24 -46.75
C LYS A 24 12.55 -47.35 -46.44
N GLU A 25 11.37 -47.82 -46.83
CA GLU A 25 10.16 -47.43 -46.14
C GLU A 25 10.38 -47.58 -44.63
N THR A 26 10.22 -46.50 -43.89
CA THR A 26 9.71 -46.57 -42.51
C THR A 26 8.66 -45.50 -42.37
N SER A 27 7.47 -45.81 -42.86
CA SER A 27 6.23 -45.50 -42.14
C SER A 27 6.32 -46.12 -40.74
N GLN A 28 6.93 -45.42 -39.79
CA GLN A 28 6.56 -45.62 -38.39
C GLN A 28 5.51 -44.55 -38.11
N GLU A 29 4.24 -44.92 -38.21
CA GLU A 29 3.23 -44.38 -37.30
C GLU A 29 3.86 -44.47 -35.90
N ARG A 30 4.27 -43.34 -35.32
CA ARG A 30 4.86 -43.32 -33.99
C ARG A 30 3.74 -43.68 -33.02
N SER A 31 3.57 -44.98 -32.77
CA SER A 31 2.90 -45.46 -31.57
C SER A 31 3.63 -44.83 -30.39
N TYR A 32 2.93 -43.95 -29.66
CA TYR A 32 3.40 -43.42 -28.37
C TYR A 32 2.93 -44.32 -27.22
N GLY A 33 2.88 -45.63 -27.51
CA GLY A 33 2.46 -46.65 -26.56
C GLY A 33 3.46 -46.89 -25.44
N THR A 34 3.00 -47.59 -24.42
CA THR A 34 3.76 -47.97 -23.23
C THR A 34 3.47 -49.41 -22.88
N ASN A 35 4.46 -50.08 -22.31
CA ASN A 35 4.27 -51.41 -21.72
C ASN A 35 4.08 -51.27 -20.21
N ILE A 36 3.14 -52.01 -19.62
CA ILE A 36 3.02 -52.11 -18.16
C ILE A 36 3.93 -53.21 -17.63
N PRO A 37 4.94 -52.89 -16.80
CA PRO A 37 5.82 -53.88 -16.20
C PRO A 37 5.19 -54.59 -14.99
N CYS A 38 3.99 -54.18 -14.56
CA CYS A 38 3.35 -54.67 -13.34
C CYS A 38 2.75 -56.06 -13.54
N THR A 39 3.16 -56.99 -12.69
CA THR A 39 2.68 -58.39 -12.67
C THR A 39 1.44 -58.57 -11.82
N ASP A 40 1.33 -57.85 -10.69
CA ASP A 40 0.14 -57.82 -9.86
C ASP A 40 -0.80 -56.71 -10.35
N ARG A 41 -2.00 -57.14 -10.77
CA ARG A 41 -3.05 -56.28 -11.32
C ARG A 41 -4.42 -56.63 -10.73
N ASP A 42 -4.45 -57.45 -9.70
CA ASP A 42 -5.70 -57.97 -9.16
C ASP A 42 -6.43 -56.90 -8.33
N PRO A 43 -7.78 -56.88 -8.35
CA PRO A 43 -8.57 -56.02 -7.47
C PRO A 43 -8.35 -56.37 -5.99
N SER A 44 -8.87 -55.53 -5.10
CA SER A 44 -8.95 -55.88 -3.68
C SER A 44 -9.94 -57.03 -3.47
N ASP A 45 -9.67 -57.89 -2.48
CA ASP A 45 -10.55 -59.04 -2.15
C ASP A 45 -12.00 -58.62 -1.85
N THR A 46 -12.15 -57.40 -1.34
CA THR A 46 -13.44 -56.72 -1.17
C THR A 46 -13.32 -55.29 -1.66
N VAL A 47 -14.43 -54.71 -2.14
CA VAL A 47 -14.46 -53.32 -2.58
C VAL A 47 -14.07 -52.42 -1.40
N PRO A 48 -12.98 -51.63 -1.50
CA PRO A 48 -12.48 -50.87 -0.37
C PRO A 48 -13.51 -49.82 0.05
N VAL A 49 -13.64 -49.62 1.37
CA VAL A 49 -14.51 -48.58 1.95
C VAL A 49 -13.77 -47.26 2.13
N SER A 50 -12.44 -47.30 2.18
CA SER A 50 -11.58 -46.12 2.35
C SER A 50 -10.70 -45.90 1.14
N VAL A 51 -10.55 -44.63 0.75
CA VAL A 51 -9.69 -44.19 -0.35
C VAL A 51 -8.21 -44.48 -0.09
N HIS A 52 -7.83 -44.60 1.18
CA HIS A 52 -6.46 -44.89 1.61
C HIS A 52 -6.04 -46.35 1.36
N ASN A 53 -6.99 -47.23 1.04
CA ASN A 53 -6.76 -48.63 0.68
C ASN A 53 -7.17 -48.91 -0.79
N LEU A 54 -7.23 -47.87 -1.63
CA LEU A 54 -7.69 -47.99 -3.01
C LEU A 54 -6.59 -48.53 -3.93
N LYS A 55 -6.76 -49.73 -4.49
CA LYS A 55 -5.88 -50.24 -5.54
C LYS A 55 -6.31 -49.70 -6.91
N PRO A 56 -5.40 -49.62 -7.91
CA PRO A 56 -5.77 -49.22 -9.26
C PRO A 56 -6.90 -50.05 -9.89
N ALA A 57 -6.93 -51.36 -9.61
CA ALA A 57 -7.94 -52.28 -10.13
C ALA A 57 -9.35 -52.07 -9.52
N ASP A 58 -9.46 -51.37 -8.38
CA ASP A 58 -10.74 -51.09 -7.72
C ASP A 58 -11.48 -49.88 -8.35
N ILE A 59 -10.77 -49.07 -9.15
CA ILE A 59 -11.33 -47.88 -9.80
C ILE A 59 -12.25 -48.30 -10.94
N ARG A 60 -13.49 -47.82 -10.91
CA ARG A 60 -14.51 -48.13 -11.93
C ARG A 60 -14.79 -46.96 -12.87
N VAL A 61 -14.59 -45.72 -12.42
CA VAL A 61 -14.92 -44.51 -13.17
C VAL A 61 -13.70 -43.60 -13.27
N ILE A 62 -13.43 -43.09 -14.47
CA ILE A 62 -12.46 -42.02 -14.71
C ILE A 62 -13.14 -40.79 -15.31
N ALA A 63 -12.77 -39.60 -14.83
CA ALA A 63 -13.31 -38.33 -15.29
C ALA A 63 -12.25 -37.22 -15.25
N ALA A 64 -12.51 -36.11 -15.96
CA ALA A 64 -11.66 -34.93 -15.86
C ALA A 64 -12.42 -33.62 -16.12
N VAL A 65 -11.96 -32.54 -15.49
CA VAL A 65 -12.34 -31.15 -15.75
C VAL A 65 -11.07 -30.32 -15.95
N GLY A 66 -11.17 -29.17 -16.61
CA GLY A 66 -10.02 -28.32 -16.90
C GLY A 66 -10.16 -27.51 -18.18
N ASP A 67 -9.02 -27.21 -18.80
CA ASP A 67 -8.93 -26.39 -20.00
C ASP A 67 -8.64 -27.20 -21.28
N SER A 68 -8.04 -26.53 -22.28
CA SER A 68 -7.66 -27.07 -23.57
C SER A 68 -6.58 -28.17 -23.50
N LEU A 69 -5.71 -28.18 -22.49
CA LEU A 69 -4.74 -29.27 -22.29
C LEU A 69 -5.45 -30.56 -21.87
N THR A 70 -6.47 -30.45 -21.00
CA THR A 70 -7.30 -31.61 -20.60
C THR A 70 -8.25 -32.04 -21.73
N ALA A 71 -8.65 -31.13 -22.61
CA ALA A 71 -9.40 -31.43 -23.83
C ALA A 71 -8.57 -32.01 -24.98
N ALA A 72 -7.23 -32.01 -24.86
CA ALA A 72 -6.28 -32.44 -25.88
C ALA A 72 -6.43 -31.69 -27.22
N ASN A 73 -6.54 -30.37 -27.14
CA ASN A 73 -6.52 -29.49 -28.32
C ASN A 73 -5.26 -29.73 -29.16
N GLY A 74 -5.46 -30.06 -30.44
CA GLY A 74 -4.36 -30.24 -31.39
C GLY A 74 -3.44 -31.45 -31.17
N ALA A 75 -3.75 -32.36 -30.26
CA ALA A 75 -2.82 -33.42 -29.87
C ALA A 75 -2.35 -34.30 -31.05
N ALA A 76 -3.23 -34.61 -32.00
CA ALA A 76 -2.89 -35.36 -33.23
C ALA A 76 -2.85 -34.48 -34.50
N SER A 77 -2.73 -33.17 -34.35
CA SER A 77 -2.56 -32.28 -35.50
C SER A 77 -1.24 -32.55 -36.21
N LYS A 78 -1.27 -32.53 -37.55
CA LYS A 78 -0.06 -32.68 -38.35
C LYS A 78 0.85 -31.46 -38.15
N PRO A 79 2.19 -31.63 -38.23
CA PRO A 79 3.11 -30.50 -38.21
C PRO A 79 2.67 -29.39 -39.18
N HIS A 80 2.71 -28.14 -38.71
CA HIS A 80 2.31 -26.92 -39.44
C HIS A 80 0.80 -26.73 -39.70
N ASP A 81 -0.08 -27.65 -39.29
CA ASP A 81 -1.54 -27.47 -39.39
C ASP A 81 -2.11 -26.74 -38.17
N VAL A 82 -1.83 -25.44 -38.10
CA VAL A 82 -2.22 -24.57 -36.97
C VAL A 82 -3.73 -24.47 -36.81
N LEU A 83 -4.51 -24.54 -37.90
CA LEU A 83 -5.98 -24.48 -37.82
C LEU A 83 -6.58 -25.72 -37.16
N ASN A 84 -5.91 -26.87 -37.31
CA ASN A 84 -6.37 -28.12 -36.72
C ASN A 84 -6.20 -28.17 -35.18
N VAL A 85 -5.47 -27.23 -34.57
CA VAL A 85 -5.35 -27.11 -33.10
C VAL A 85 -6.70 -26.83 -32.42
N LEU A 86 -7.65 -26.25 -33.16
CA LEU A 86 -9.02 -26.04 -32.67
C LEU A 86 -9.79 -27.36 -32.49
N VAL A 87 -9.28 -28.48 -33.04
CA VAL A 87 -9.85 -29.81 -32.85
C VAL A 87 -9.45 -30.36 -31.49
N GLN A 88 -10.44 -30.76 -30.71
CA GLN A 88 -10.28 -31.35 -29.39
C GLN A 88 -10.20 -32.87 -29.51
N TYR A 89 -9.00 -33.43 -29.41
CA TYR A 89 -8.73 -34.87 -29.55
C TYR A 89 -8.97 -35.60 -28.23
N ARG A 90 -10.21 -35.56 -27.74
CA ARG A 90 -10.63 -36.09 -26.43
C ARG A 90 -10.11 -37.49 -26.14
N GLY A 91 -10.06 -38.36 -27.15
CA GLY A 91 -9.53 -39.71 -27.05
C GLY A 91 -8.04 -39.84 -26.72
N LEU A 92 -7.25 -38.80 -26.95
CA LEU A 92 -5.80 -38.71 -26.70
C LEU A 92 -5.45 -37.90 -25.45
N SER A 93 -6.46 -37.42 -24.71
CA SER A 93 -6.24 -36.68 -23.47
C SER A 93 -5.44 -37.52 -22.47
N TRP A 94 -4.39 -36.91 -21.91
CA TRP A 94 -3.41 -37.59 -21.07
C TRP A 94 -4.04 -38.11 -19.77
N SER A 95 -5.06 -37.42 -19.26
CA SER A 95 -5.71 -37.72 -17.99
C SER A 95 -6.97 -38.58 -18.10
N VAL A 96 -7.65 -38.62 -19.26
CA VAL A 96 -8.97 -39.29 -19.38
C VAL A 96 -9.28 -39.89 -20.77
N GLY A 97 -8.42 -39.71 -21.77
CA GLY A 97 -8.63 -40.30 -23.11
C GLY A 97 -8.46 -41.81 -23.12
N GLY A 98 -9.23 -42.54 -23.93
CA GLY A 98 -9.18 -44.01 -24.01
C GLY A 98 -9.23 -44.53 -25.45
N ASN A 99 -8.65 -43.80 -26.41
CA ASN A 99 -8.46 -44.33 -27.75
C ASN A 99 -7.55 -45.56 -27.72
N GLU A 100 -7.88 -46.55 -28.55
CA GLU A 100 -7.06 -47.75 -28.77
C GLU A 100 -6.69 -48.50 -27.47
N ASN A 101 -5.45 -48.94 -27.33
CA ASN A 101 -4.91 -49.62 -26.15
C ASN A 101 -3.56 -49.00 -25.74
N ILE A 102 -3.03 -49.40 -24.58
CA ILE A 102 -1.81 -48.80 -24.03
C ILE A 102 -0.58 -49.00 -24.92
N SER A 103 -0.53 -50.07 -25.74
CA SER A 103 0.60 -50.34 -26.63
C SER A 103 0.68 -49.39 -27.83
N THR A 104 -0.34 -48.56 -28.06
CA THR A 104 -0.37 -47.55 -29.12
C THR A 104 -0.59 -46.12 -28.62
N VAL A 105 -1.46 -45.95 -27.62
CA VAL A 105 -1.83 -44.65 -27.06
C VAL A 105 -1.74 -44.71 -25.54
N THR A 106 -0.79 -43.95 -24.98
CA THR A 106 -0.61 -43.88 -23.52
C THR A 106 -1.43 -42.74 -22.92
N THR A 107 -2.40 -43.10 -22.07
CA THR A 107 -3.22 -42.19 -21.27
C THR A 107 -3.46 -42.82 -19.90
N LEU A 108 -3.86 -42.04 -18.90
CA LEU A 108 -4.21 -42.59 -17.59
C LEU A 108 -5.33 -43.63 -17.69
N ALA A 109 -6.34 -43.42 -18.56
CA ALA A 109 -7.41 -44.40 -18.73
C ALA A 109 -6.90 -45.72 -19.32
N ASN A 110 -6.00 -45.68 -20.32
CA ASN A 110 -5.44 -46.90 -20.90
C ASN A 110 -4.50 -47.62 -19.92
N ILE A 111 -3.80 -46.89 -19.04
CA ILE A 111 -3.04 -47.49 -17.94
C ILE A 111 -3.99 -48.19 -16.96
N LEU A 112 -5.05 -47.52 -16.50
CA LEU A 112 -6.02 -48.10 -15.57
C LEU A 112 -6.79 -49.29 -16.16
N ARG A 113 -7.04 -49.32 -17.46
CA ARG A 113 -7.72 -50.44 -18.15
C ARG A 113 -6.94 -51.75 -18.12
N GLU A 114 -5.64 -51.70 -17.94
CA GLU A 114 -4.80 -52.90 -17.74
C GLU A 114 -4.97 -53.52 -16.35
N PHE A 115 -5.42 -52.72 -15.37
CA PHE A 115 -5.77 -53.17 -14.02
C PHE A 115 -7.27 -53.49 -13.91
N ASN A 116 -8.11 -52.69 -14.55
CA ASN A 116 -9.55 -52.90 -14.61
C ASN A 116 -10.08 -52.75 -16.05
N PRO A 117 -10.24 -53.84 -16.82
CA PRO A 117 -10.75 -53.81 -18.19
C PRO A 117 -12.18 -53.25 -18.31
N THR A 118 -12.89 -53.12 -17.19
CA THR A 118 -14.28 -52.68 -17.12
C THR A 118 -14.45 -51.19 -16.76
N LEU A 119 -13.34 -50.44 -16.70
CA LEU A 119 -13.32 -48.99 -16.47
C LEU A 119 -14.27 -48.26 -17.43
N VAL A 120 -15.02 -47.27 -16.94
CA VAL A 120 -15.91 -46.42 -17.74
C VAL A 120 -15.61 -44.93 -17.54
N GLY A 121 -16.15 -44.07 -18.40
CA GLY A 121 -16.05 -42.61 -18.28
C GLY A 121 -14.96 -41.94 -19.13
N TYR A 122 -14.02 -42.73 -19.65
CA TYR A 122 -12.97 -42.24 -20.55
C TYR A 122 -13.54 -41.71 -21.87
N SER A 123 -12.90 -40.68 -22.42
CA SER A 123 -13.30 -40.08 -23.69
C SER A 123 -12.66 -40.78 -24.89
N THR A 124 -13.31 -40.75 -26.05
CA THR A 124 -12.81 -41.32 -27.31
C THR A 124 -12.93 -40.33 -28.47
N GLY A 125 -12.19 -40.54 -29.56
CA GLY A 125 -12.29 -39.74 -30.78
C GLY A 125 -12.06 -38.24 -30.56
N THR A 126 -12.78 -37.43 -31.34
CA THR A 126 -12.78 -35.96 -31.27
C THR A 126 -14.15 -35.43 -30.85
N GLY A 127 -14.20 -34.22 -30.29
CA GLY A 127 -15.44 -33.52 -29.97
C GLY A 127 -15.34 -32.52 -28.82
N THR A 128 -16.40 -31.73 -28.64
CA THR A 128 -16.56 -30.80 -27.51
C THR A 128 -17.00 -31.52 -26.23
N GLN A 129 -17.03 -30.81 -25.09
CA GLN A 129 -17.50 -31.32 -23.80
C GLN A 129 -18.94 -31.87 -23.84
N ASP A 130 -19.73 -31.44 -24.84
CA ASP A 130 -21.10 -31.89 -25.07
C ASP A 130 -21.22 -33.10 -25.97
N SER A 131 -20.16 -33.44 -26.71
CA SER A 131 -20.15 -34.57 -27.61
C SER A 131 -20.27 -35.89 -26.85
N LYS A 132 -20.96 -36.88 -27.43
CA LYS A 132 -21.07 -38.24 -26.84
C LYS A 132 -19.69 -38.84 -26.55
N ASN A 133 -18.75 -38.59 -27.46
CA ASN A 133 -17.35 -38.98 -27.40
C ASN A 133 -16.58 -38.41 -26.20
N ALA A 134 -17.03 -37.30 -25.60
CA ALA A 134 -16.37 -36.71 -24.44
C ALA A 134 -16.65 -37.49 -23.14
N ALA A 135 -17.69 -38.33 -23.09
CA ALA A 135 -18.06 -39.10 -21.89
C ALA A 135 -18.04 -38.24 -20.61
N LEU A 136 -17.09 -38.47 -19.68
CA LEU A 136 -16.88 -37.69 -18.44
C LEU A 136 -15.69 -36.72 -18.50
N ASN A 137 -15.10 -36.48 -19.67
CA ASN A 137 -14.20 -35.36 -19.90
C ASN A 137 -15.02 -34.09 -20.12
N GLN A 138 -15.13 -33.25 -19.09
CA GLN A 138 -15.90 -32.00 -19.13
C GLN A 138 -15.02 -30.75 -19.24
N ALA A 139 -13.73 -30.92 -19.56
CA ALA A 139 -12.82 -29.80 -19.79
C ALA A 139 -13.27 -28.92 -20.98
N VAL A 140 -13.08 -27.61 -20.89
CA VAL A 140 -13.54 -26.62 -21.88
C VAL A 140 -12.36 -25.79 -22.37
N THR A 141 -12.18 -25.71 -23.69
CA THR A 141 -11.11 -24.89 -24.30
C THR A 141 -11.28 -23.42 -23.89
N GLY A 142 -10.19 -22.79 -23.43
CA GLY A 142 -10.19 -21.39 -22.98
C GLY A 142 -10.71 -21.16 -21.56
N ALA A 143 -11.10 -22.22 -20.84
CA ALA A 143 -11.61 -22.11 -19.48
C ALA A 143 -10.58 -21.60 -18.49
N ARG A 144 -11.07 -20.86 -17.50
CA ARG A 144 -10.33 -20.28 -16.38
C ARG A 144 -10.78 -20.94 -15.07
N ALA A 145 -10.16 -20.57 -13.96
CA ALA A 145 -10.57 -21.09 -12.65
C ALA A 145 -12.05 -20.83 -12.36
N GLU A 146 -12.58 -19.65 -12.72
CA GLU A 146 -14.00 -19.27 -12.55
C GLU A 146 -15.00 -20.19 -13.26
N ASP A 147 -14.59 -20.91 -14.30
CA ASP A 147 -15.45 -21.83 -15.05
C ASP A 147 -15.53 -23.23 -14.40
N LEU A 148 -14.57 -23.58 -13.53
CA LEU A 148 -14.48 -24.93 -12.94
C LEU A 148 -15.74 -25.37 -12.20
N PRO A 149 -16.39 -24.54 -11.36
CA PRO A 149 -17.60 -24.96 -10.65
C PRO A 149 -18.71 -25.43 -11.60
N GLN A 150 -18.86 -24.78 -12.76
CA GLN A 150 -19.86 -25.19 -13.75
C GLN A 150 -19.48 -26.52 -14.41
N GLN A 151 -18.19 -26.72 -14.73
CA GLN A 151 -17.71 -28.00 -15.27
C GLN A 151 -17.95 -29.15 -14.27
N VAL A 152 -17.69 -28.92 -12.99
CA VAL A 152 -17.90 -29.90 -11.91
C VAL A 152 -19.38 -30.27 -11.79
N ARG A 153 -20.30 -29.29 -11.75
CA ARG A 153 -21.75 -29.58 -11.68
C ARG A 153 -22.20 -30.46 -12.85
N LYS A 154 -21.78 -30.10 -14.06
CA LYS A 154 -22.11 -30.86 -15.27
C LYS A 154 -21.51 -32.27 -15.25
N LEU A 155 -20.30 -32.43 -14.73
CA LEU A 155 -19.67 -33.73 -14.54
C LEU A 155 -20.48 -34.59 -13.55
N VAL A 156 -20.87 -34.03 -12.40
CA VAL A 156 -21.67 -34.73 -11.39
C VAL A 156 -23.02 -35.17 -11.95
N ASP A 157 -23.72 -34.28 -12.68
CA ASP A 157 -24.99 -34.61 -13.33
C ASP A 157 -24.84 -35.75 -14.33
N ARG A 158 -23.77 -35.74 -15.13
CA ARG A 158 -23.48 -36.82 -16.08
C ARG A 158 -23.19 -38.14 -15.37
N MET A 159 -22.49 -38.13 -14.24
CA MET A 159 -22.24 -39.34 -13.46
C MET A 159 -23.53 -39.88 -12.83
N LYS A 160 -24.39 -39.02 -12.26
CA LYS A 160 -25.68 -39.41 -11.67
C LYS A 160 -26.66 -39.98 -12.71
N ASN A 161 -26.64 -39.43 -13.94
CA ASN A 161 -27.55 -39.85 -15.01
C ASN A 161 -27.05 -41.04 -15.85
N ASN A 162 -25.83 -41.54 -15.60
CA ASN A 162 -25.28 -42.65 -16.36
C ASN A 162 -25.61 -43.99 -15.68
N THR A 163 -26.51 -44.78 -16.30
CA THR A 163 -26.93 -46.09 -15.77
C THR A 163 -25.81 -47.13 -15.67
N GLY A 164 -24.67 -46.90 -16.33
CA GLY A 164 -23.47 -47.75 -16.25
C GLY A 164 -22.54 -47.42 -15.07
N ILE A 165 -22.88 -46.41 -14.27
CA ILE A 165 -22.13 -45.96 -13.09
C ILE A 165 -23.03 -46.10 -11.87
N ASN A 166 -22.60 -46.87 -10.87
CA ASN A 166 -23.19 -46.77 -9.56
C ASN A 166 -22.59 -45.57 -8.83
N PHE A 167 -23.30 -44.44 -8.89
CA PHE A 167 -22.82 -43.18 -8.33
C PHE A 167 -22.43 -43.28 -6.85
N GLN A 168 -23.07 -44.14 -6.07
CA GLN A 168 -22.80 -44.27 -4.63
C GLN A 168 -21.62 -45.19 -4.31
N THR A 169 -21.48 -46.30 -5.05
CA THR A 169 -20.54 -47.38 -4.66
C THR A 169 -19.30 -47.50 -5.52
N ASP A 170 -19.32 -47.01 -6.76
CA ASP A 170 -18.17 -47.14 -7.66
C ASP A 170 -17.04 -46.18 -7.26
N TRP A 171 -15.79 -46.62 -7.27
CA TRP A 171 -14.66 -45.70 -7.06
C TRP A 171 -14.38 -44.85 -8.30
N LYS A 172 -14.20 -43.54 -8.08
CA LYS A 172 -14.00 -42.54 -9.12
C LYS A 172 -12.62 -41.90 -9.00
N VAL A 173 -11.90 -41.80 -10.11
CA VAL A 173 -10.73 -40.92 -10.23
C VAL A 173 -11.11 -39.71 -11.07
N ILE A 174 -10.89 -38.51 -10.53
CA ILE A 174 -11.23 -37.25 -11.19
C ILE A 174 -9.96 -36.41 -11.30
N THR A 175 -9.56 -36.04 -12.52
CA THR A 175 -8.37 -35.19 -12.73
C THR A 175 -8.76 -33.75 -13.05
N ILE A 176 -8.10 -32.80 -12.38
CA ILE A 176 -8.29 -31.35 -12.54
C ILE A 176 -6.95 -30.71 -12.93
N LEU A 177 -6.95 -29.92 -14.01
CA LEU A 177 -5.85 -29.01 -14.38
C LEU A 177 -6.47 -27.72 -14.94
N ILE A 178 -6.17 -26.58 -14.31
CA ILE A 178 -6.66 -25.25 -14.69
C ILE A 178 -5.61 -24.20 -14.33
N GLY A 179 -5.76 -22.97 -14.83
CA GLY A 179 -4.95 -21.80 -14.43
C GLY A 179 -4.06 -21.26 -15.55
N GLY A 180 -3.92 -21.99 -16.66
CA GLY A 180 -3.09 -21.55 -17.78
C GLY A 180 -3.65 -20.29 -18.45
N ASN A 181 -4.96 -20.28 -18.71
CA ASN A 181 -5.63 -19.13 -19.34
C ASN A 181 -5.66 -17.90 -18.40
N ASP A 182 -5.86 -18.10 -17.10
CA ASP A 182 -5.81 -17.04 -16.09
C ASP A 182 -4.45 -16.33 -16.11
N LEU A 183 -3.35 -17.10 -16.13
CA LEU A 183 -1.98 -16.56 -16.20
C LEU A 183 -1.65 -15.95 -17.56
N CYS A 184 -2.26 -16.44 -18.64
CA CYS A 184 -2.12 -15.86 -19.97
C CYS A 184 -2.75 -14.47 -20.09
N ASN A 185 -3.71 -14.11 -19.21
CA ASN A 185 -4.42 -12.83 -19.20
C ASN A 185 -4.13 -11.94 -17.98
N VAL A 186 -3.30 -12.39 -17.03
CA VAL A 186 -3.03 -11.69 -15.75
C VAL A 186 -2.56 -10.23 -15.89
N CYS A 187 -1.84 -9.90 -16.96
CA CYS A 187 -1.34 -8.57 -17.23
C CYS A 187 -2.42 -7.59 -17.74
N GLU A 188 -3.57 -8.11 -18.20
CA GLU A 188 -4.71 -7.31 -18.64
C GLU A 188 -5.60 -6.91 -17.46
N ASP A 189 -5.87 -7.85 -16.55
CA ASP A 189 -6.63 -7.59 -15.32
C ASP A 189 -6.06 -8.37 -14.12
N PRO A 190 -5.03 -7.81 -13.45
CA PRO A 190 -4.40 -8.45 -12.32
C PRO A 190 -5.30 -8.71 -11.11
N ALA A 191 -6.37 -7.92 -10.95
CA ALA A 191 -7.28 -8.06 -9.82
C ALA A 191 -8.24 -9.21 -10.07
N HIS A 192 -8.78 -9.32 -11.29
CA HIS A 192 -9.66 -10.42 -11.68
C HIS A 192 -8.93 -11.78 -11.66
N TYR A 193 -7.72 -11.85 -12.22
CA TYR A 193 -6.90 -13.08 -12.23
C TYR A 193 -5.96 -13.20 -11.02
N SER A 194 -6.31 -12.58 -9.89
CA SER A 194 -5.54 -12.64 -8.65
C SER A 194 -5.38 -14.09 -8.16
N PRO A 195 -4.30 -14.44 -7.45
CA PRO A 195 -4.17 -15.77 -6.85
C PRO A 195 -5.29 -16.07 -5.85
N GLU A 196 -5.91 -15.06 -5.24
CA GLU A 196 -7.10 -15.16 -4.39
C GLU A 196 -8.28 -15.69 -5.20
N ASN A 197 -8.64 -15.03 -6.31
CA ASN A 197 -9.77 -15.43 -7.15
C ASN A 197 -9.56 -16.80 -7.78
N TYR A 198 -8.35 -17.09 -8.25
CA TYR A 198 -7.99 -18.42 -8.76
C TYR A 198 -8.24 -19.51 -7.70
N THR A 199 -7.74 -19.29 -6.48
CA THR A 199 -7.84 -20.28 -5.39
C THR A 199 -9.28 -20.42 -4.89
N TYR A 200 -10.01 -19.32 -4.80
CA TYR A 200 -11.42 -19.31 -4.40
C TYR A 200 -12.29 -20.12 -5.35
N ASN A 201 -12.13 -19.94 -6.66
CA ASN A 201 -12.89 -20.70 -7.65
C ASN A 201 -12.51 -22.18 -7.66
N LEU A 202 -11.23 -22.49 -7.46
CA LEU A 202 -10.75 -23.86 -7.30
C LEU A 202 -11.34 -24.51 -6.03
N GLN A 203 -11.40 -23.77 -4.91
CA GLN A 203 -12.04 -24.21 -3.67
C GLN A 203 -13.51 -24.53 -3.88
N ILE A 204 -14.29 -23.65 -4.55
CA ILE A 204 -15.71 -23.93 -4.84
C ILE A 204 -15.86 -25.25 -5.61
N ALA A 205 -15.02 -25.48 -6.62
CA ALA A 205 -15.08 -26.70 -7.42
C ALA A 205 -14.76 -27.97 -6.60
N LEU A 206 -13.76 -27.90 -5.72
CA LEU A 206 -13.37 -29.01 -4.85
C LEU A 206 -14.39 -29.24 -3.73
N ASP A 207 -14.96 -28.18 -3.14
CA ASP A 207 -16.02 -28.25 -2.13
C ASP A 207 -17.26 -28.95 -2.71
N LEU A 208 -17.67 -28.62 -3.94
CA LEU A 208 -18.76 -29.30 -4.63
C LEU A 208 -18.49 -30.80 -4.83
N LEU A 209 -17.26 -31.17 -5.21
CA LEU A 209 -16.88 -32.59 -5.34
C LEU A 209 -16.90 -33.29 -3.99
N HIS A 210 -16.34 -32.66 -2.96
CA HIS A 210 -16.28 -33.20 -1.60
C HIS A 210 -17.67 -33.37 -0.99
N GLU A 211 -18.59 -32.45 -1.25
CA GLU A 211 -19.98 -32.52 -0.80
C GLU A 211 -20.78 -33.60 -1.55
N GLU A 212 -20.71 -33.62 -2.88
CA GLU A 212 -21.65 -34.40 -3.70
C GLU A 212 -21.16 -35.77 -4.15
N VAL A 213 -19.84 -35.99 -4.24
CA VAL A 213 -19.28 -37.20 -4.86
C VAL A 213 -18.74 -38.15 -3.80
N PRO A 214 -19.38 -39.31 -3.57
CA PRO A 214 -18.85 -40.34 -2.70
C PRO A 214 -17.80 -41.18 -3.44
N ARG A 215 -16.88 -41.79 -2.68
CA ARG A 215 -15.84 -42.69 -3.19
C ARG A 215 -15.01 -42.09 -4.32
N ALA A 216 -14.33 -40.98 -4.05
CA ALA A 216 -13.53 -40.28 -5.06
C ALA A 216 -12.09 -40.02 -4.63
N TYR A 217 -11.18 -40.28 -5.55
CA TYR A 217 -9.78 -39.87 -5.49
C TYR A 217 -9.60 -38.75 -6.52
N VAL A 218 -9.35 -37.52 -6.06
CA VAL A 218 -9.21 -36.35 -6.94
C VAL A 218 -7.72 -36.08 -7.18
N ASN A 219 -7.29 -36.19 -8.43
CA ASN A 219 -5.99 -35.72 -8.90
C ASN A 219 -6.06 -34.22 -9.17
N LEU A 220 -5.47 -33.40 -8.30
CA LEU A 220 -5.32 -31.97 -8.56
C LEU A 220 -3.91 -31.70 -9.09
N VAL A 221 -3.79 -31.43 -10.39
CA VAL A 221 -2.49 -31.24 -11.03
C VAL A 221 -2.11 -29.78 -10.94
N THR A 222 -0.94 -29.52 -10.37
CA THR A 222 -0.43 -28.16 -10.18
C THR A 222 -0.14 -27.50 -11.52
N ILE A 223 -0.50 -26.22 -11.67
CA ILE A 223 -0.25 -25.48 -12.90
C ILE A 223 1.27 -25.40 -13.20
N LEU A 224 1.64 -25.60 -14.46
CA LEU A 224 3.02 -25.53 -14.93
C LEU A 224 3.61 -24.12 -14.89
N SER A 225 4.93 -24.00 -14.96
CA SER A 225 5.59 -22.71 -15.14
C SER A 225 5.48 -22.21 -16.58
N LEU A 226 4.66 -21.18 -16.82
CA LEU A 226 4.46 -20.64 -18.18
C LEU A 226 5.67 -19.85 -18.69
N ILE A 227 6.59 -19.44 -17.83
CA ILE A 227 7.75 -18.62 -18.23
C ILE A 227 8.65 -19.34 -19.23
N SER A 228 8.77 -20.67 -19.10
CA SER A 228 9.62 -21.51 -19.94
C SER A 228 9.18 -21.49 -21.41
N LEU A 229 7.91 -21.18 -21.71
CA LEU A 229 7.42 -21.03 -23.09
C LEU A 229 8.17 -19.94 -23.86
N ARG A 230 8.74 -18.93 -23.18
CA ARG A 230 9.56 -17.90 -23.83
C ARG A 230 10.78 -18.49 -24.51
N GLU A 231 11.39 -19.54 -23.94
CA GLU A 231 12.55 -20.20 -24.54
C GLU A 231 12.18 -20.84 -25.88
N LEU A 232 11.00 -21.47 -25.95
CA LEU A 232 10.49 -22.06 -27.18
C LEU A 232 10.29 -20.98 -28.24
N HIS A 233 9.78 -19.80 -27.91
CA HIS A 233 9.54 -18.71 -28.87
C HIS A 233 10.75 -17.78 -29.11
N ALA A 234 11.89 -18.00 -28.44
CA ALA A 234 13.09 -17.17 -28.61
C ALA A 234 13.91 -17.54 -29.86
N LEU A 235 13.83 -18.80 -30.33
CA LEU A 235 14.59 -19.28 -31.49
C LEU A 235 14.16 -18.55 -32.78
N LYS A 236 15.14 -18.21 -33.62
CA LYS A 236 14.90 -17.50 -34.90
C LYS A 236 14.44 -18.41 -36.05
N ASN A 237 14.72 -19.72 -35.97
CA ASN A 237 14.50 -20.69 -37.06
C ASN A 237 13.49 -21.80 -36.70
N ASN A 238 12.58 -21.59 -35.75
CA ASN A 238 11.57 -22.59 -35.41
C ASN A 238 10.22 -22.31 -36.09
N SER A 239 9.37 -23.34 -36.15
CA SER A 239 8.09 -23.31 -36.85
C SER A 239 6.95 -22.67 -36.04
N CYS A 240 7.27 -22.15 -34.84
CA CYS A 240 6.30 -21.70 -33.86
C CYS A 240 5.66 -20.36 -34.22
N PRO A 241 4.32 -20.26 -34.22
CA PRO A 241 3.61 -19.05 -34.66
C PRO A 241 3.61 -17.97 -33.56
N LYS A 242 4.69 -17.19 -33.46
CA LYS A 242 4.84 -16.13 -32.44
C LYS A 242 3.69 -15.12 -32.41
N LEU A 243 3.13 -14.78 -33.57
CA LEU A 243 1.99 -13.86 -33.66
C LEU A 243 0.73 -14.45 -33.02
N LEU A 244 0.47 -15.74 -33.22
CA LEU A 244 -0.64 -16.43 -32.57
C LEU A 244 -0.43 -16.48 -31.05
N MET A 245 0.79 -16.71 -30.59
CA MET A 245 1.07 -16.75 -29.16
C MET A 245 0.97 -15.42 -28.45
N ARG A 246 1.19 -14.30 -29.14
CA ARG A 246 0.87 -12.97 -28.61
C ARG A 246 -0.63 -12.76 -28.40
N VAL A 247 -1.49 -13.51 -29.09
CA VAL A 247 -2.94 -13.45 -28.93
C VAL A 247 -3.41 -14.43 -27.87
N LEU A 248 -2.90 -15.67 -27.88
CA LEU A 248 -3.34 -16.71 -26.94
C LEU A 248 -2.77 -16.52 -25.53
N CYS A 249 -1.55 -16.00 -25.41
CA CYS A 249 -0.88 -15.83 -24.11
C CYS A 249 -0.02 -14.55 -24.09
N PRO A 250 -0.65 -13.36 -24.22
CA PRO A 250 0.06 -12.09 -24.34
C PRO A 250 1.00 -11.84 -23.16
N CYS A 251 0.59 -12.19 -21.93
CA CYS A 251 1.34 -11.91 -20.72
C CYS A 251 2.65 -12.71 -20.59
N VAL A 252 2.81 -13.79 -21.36
CA VAL A 252 4.04 -14.60 -21.37
C VAL A 252 5.02 -14.12 -22.44
N ILE A 253 4.55 -13.83 -23.65
CA ILE A 253 5.42 -13.61 -24.82
C ILE A 253 5.67 -12.12 -25.12
N THR A 254 4.76 -11.22 -24.72
CA THR A 254 4.86 -9.79 -25.04
C THR A 254 5.79 -9.00 -24.11
N PRO A 255 5.83 -9.25 -22.78
CA PRO A 255 6.69 -8.48 -21.89
C PRO A 255 8.18 -8.58 -22.25
N LYS A 256 8.90 -7.47 -22.05
CA LYS A 256 10.37 -7.44 -22.17
C LYS A 256 11.01 -8.18 -21.00
N ASP A 257 12.22 -8.68 -21.21
CA ASP A 257 13.00 -9.26 -20.11
C ASP A 257 13.19 -8.23 -18.98
N ASN A 258 13.13 -8.69 -17.73
CA ASN A 258 13.23 -7.87 -16.51
C ASN A 258 12.14 -6.79 -16.31
N SER A 259 11.10 -6.78 -17.13
CA SER A 259 9.95 -5.87 -16.97
C SER A 259 9.10 -6.20 -15.74
N ASN A 260 8.36 -5.21 -15.22
CA ASN A 260 7.48 -5.39 -14.07
C ASN A 260 6.33 -6.37 -14.40
N GLU A 261 5.84 -6.35 -15.63
CA GLU A 261 4.81 -7.26 -16.13
C GLU A 261 5.29 -8.72 -16.10
N LEU A 262 6.54 -8.96 -16.49
CA LEU A 262 7.14 -10.30 -16.46
C LEU A 262 7.37 -10.78 -15.03
N LYS A 263 7.88 -9.91 -14.15
CA LYS A 263 8.04 -10.20 -12.71
C LYS A 263 6.70 -10.53 -12.07
N LYS A 264 5.64 -9.80 -12.46
CA LYS A 264 4.28 -10.04 -11.99
C LYS A 264 3.73 -11.38 -12.44
N LEU A 265 3.90 -11.76 -13.71
CA LEU A 265 3.54 -13.10 -14.18
C LEU A 265 4.25 -14.20 -13.38
N ILE A 266 5.57 -14.06 -13.16
CA ILE A 266 6.36 -15.03 -12.38
C ILE A 266 5.80 -15.16 -10.96
N TYR A 267 5.52 -14.03 -10.31
CA TYR A 267 4.91 -14.00 -8.99
C TYR A 267 3.53 -14.69 -8.98
N PHE A 268 2.63 -14.36 -9.90
CA PHE A 268 1.28 -14.93 -9.93
C PHE A 268 1.30 -16.44 -10.21
N ASN A 269 2.12 -16.91 -11.15
CA ASN A 269 2.24 -18.33 -11.44
C ASN A 269 2.72 -19.11 -10.20
N ARG A 270 3.74 -18.60 -9.52
CA ARG A 270 4.25 -19.18 -8.27
C ARG A 270 3.18 -19.17 -7.16
N ARG A 271 2.44 -18.06 -7.00
CA ARG A 271 1.34 -17.94 -6.03
C ARG A 271 0.18 -18.92 -6.31
N TYR A 272 -0.14 -19.18 -7.58
CA TYR A 272 -1.15 -20.19 -7.94
C TYR A 272 -0.72 -21.58 -7.47
N GLN A 273 0.54 -21.95 -7.71
CA GLN A 273 1.10 -23.23 -7.28
C GLN A 273 1.08 -23.37 -5.74
N GLU A 274 1.48 -22.32 -5.03
CA GLU A 274 1.53 -22.29 -3.56
C GLU A 274 0.14 -22.35 -2.92
N ARG A 275 -0.81 -21.54 -3.41
CA ARG A 275 -2.16 -21.54 -2.85
C ARG A 275 -2.94 -22.81 -3.18
N THR A 276 -2.70 -23.42 -4.34
CA THR A 276 -3.23 -24.76 -4.65
C THR A 276 -2.72 -25.76 -3.61
N ARG A 277 -1.43 -25.71 -3.26
CA ARG A 277 -0.84 -26.53 -2.20
C ARG A 277 -1.48 -26.26 -0.84
N GLN A 278 -1.54 -25.01 -0.40
CA GLN A 278 -2.15 -24.63 0.89
C GLN A 278 -3.62 -25.07 1.00
N LEU A 279 -4.39 -24.93 -0.07
CA LEU A 279 -5.79 -25.33 -0.11
C LEU A 279 -5.96 -26.83 0.17
N VAL A 280 -5.12 -27.67 -0.46
CA VAL A 280 -5.15 -29.13 -0.24
C VAL A 280 -4.53 -29.53 1.10
N GLU A 281 -3.38 -28.95 1.44
CA GLU A 281 -2.63 -29.25 2.67
C GLU A 281 -3.27 -28.65 3.93
N SER A 282 -4.37 -27.89 3.80
CA SER A 282 -5.23 -27.52 4.94
C SER A 282 -5.91 -28.73 5.60
N GLY A 283 -5.96 -29.88 4.92
CA GLY A 283 -6.70 -31.07 5.37
C GLY A 283 -8.21 -30.97 5.17
N ARG A 284 -8.72 -29.88 4.55
CA ARG A 284 -10.15 -29.62 4.33
C ARG A 284 -10.89 -30.77 3.64
N TYR A 285 -10.22 -31.50 2.75
CA TYR A 285 -10.83 -32.56 1.95
C TYR A 285 -10.59 -33.97 2.47
N ASP A 286 -9.91 -34.10 3.62
CA ASP A 286 -9.59 -35.38 4.26
C ASP A 286 -10.43 -35.59 5.53
N THR A 287 -11.68 -35.08 5.51
CA THR A 287 -12.63 -35.19 6.63
C THR A 287 -13.48 -36.47 6.59
N LYS A 288 -13.42 -37.22 5.49
CA LYS A 288 -14.12 -38.50 5.31
C LYS A 288 -13.20 -39.54 4.67
N ASP A 289 -13.30 -40.78 5.12
CA ASP A 289 -12.41 -41.86 4.68
C ASP A 289 -12.63 -42.28 3.20
N ASP A 290 -13.73 -41.85 2.56
CA ASP A 290 -14.09 -42.22 1.19
C ASP A 290 -13.77 -41.14 0.13
N PHE A 291 -13.08 -40.07 0.50
CA PHE A 291 -12.70 -39.00 -0.43
C PHE A 291 -11.37 -38.39 -0.04
N THR A 292 -10.60 -37.97 -1.04
CA THR A 292 -9.37 -37.21 -0.82
C THR A 292 -9.02 -36.39 -2.07
N VAL A 293 -8.36 -35.26 -1.86
CA VAL A 293 -7.75 -34.48 -2.94
C VAL A 293 -6.24 -34.61 -2.82
N VAL A 294 -5.59 -35.07 -3.88
CA VAL A 294 -4.15 -35.29 -3.91
C VAL A 294 -3.51 -34.40 -4.96
N MET A 295 -2.62 -33.53 -4.50
CA MET A 295 -1.75 -32.71 -5.34
C MET A 295 -0.84 -33.59 -6.19
N GLN A 296 -0.75 -33.30 -7.49
CA GLN A 296 0.14 -33.97 -8.44
C GLN A 296 1.10 -32.94 -9.07
N PRO A 297 2.24 -32.64 -8.42
CA PRO A 297 3.09 -31.50 -8.78
C PRO A 297 4.01 -31.73 -9.98
N PHE A 298 3.97 -32.87 -10.69
CA PHE A 298 4.96 -33.21 -11.73
C PHE A 298 5.15 -32.17 -12.86
N LEU A 299 4.20 -31.26 -13.07
CA LEU A 299 4.29 -30.16 -14.04
C LEU A 299 4.83 -28.83 -13.47
N THR A 300 4.92 -28.68 -12.15
CA THR A 300 5.21 -27.42 -11.45
C THR A 300 6.47 -26.75 -11.97
N ASN A 301 7.57 -27.51 -12.02
CA ASN A 301 8.90 -27.07 -12.43
C ASN A 301 9.32 -27.71 -13.77
N MET A 302 8.35 -28.03 -14.64
CA MET A 302 8.62 -28.61 -15.95
C MET A 302 9.30 -27.58 -16.87
N GLY A 303 10.50 -27.92 -17.37
CA GLY A 303 11.20 -27.13 -18.38
C GLY A 303 10.78 -27.48 -19.80
N ILE A 304 11.18 -26.66 -20.77
CA ILE A 304 10.97 -26.99 -22.19
C ILE A 304 11.81 -28.23 -22.57
N PRO A 305 11.19 -29.28 -23.16
CA PRO A 305 11.91 -30.47 -23.58
C PRO A 305 13.00 -30.12 -24.59
N ARG A 306 14.16 -30.78 -24.51
CA ARG A 306 15.30 -30.49 -25.36
C ARG A 306 15.64 -31.62 -26.33
N THR A 307 16.14 -31.27 -27.51
CA THR A 307 16.77 -32.21 -28.45
C THR A 307 18.13 -32.67 -27.91
N GLN A 308 18.77 -33.64 -28.58
CA GLN A 308 20.13 -34.08 -28.20
C GLN A 308 21.17 -32.95 -28.28
N GLU A 309 20.90 -31.92 -29.08
CA GLU A 309 21.73 -30.72 -29.24
C GLU A 309 21.42 -29.64 -28.17
N GLY A 310 20.49 -29.88 -27.24
CA GLY A 310 20.13 -28.96 -26.17
C GLY A 310 19.16 -27.84 -26.59
N LEU A 311 18.61 -27.89 -27.81
CA LEU A 311 17.63 -26.92 -28.32
C LEU A 311 16.20 -27.30 -27.89
N PRO A 312 15.29 -26.33 -27.66
CA PRO A 312 13.85 -26.59 -27.54
C PRO A 312 13.31 -27.54 -28.62
N ASP A 313 12.72 -28.67 -28.21
CA ASP A 313 12.11 -29.68 -29.11
C ASP A 313 10.61 -29.39 -29.29
N ASP A 314 10.26 -28.76 -30.41
CA ASP A 314 8.87 -28.43 -30.75
C ASP A 314 8.00 -29.67 -31.06
N SER A 315 8.59 -30.87 -31.21
CA SER A 315 7.84 -32.12 -31.46
C SER A 315 7.00 -32.61 -30.26
N TYR A 316 7.19 -32.00 -29.09
CA TYR A 316 6.34 -32.24 -27.91
C TYR A 316 5.05 -31.41 -27.93
N PHE A 317 4.95 -30.39 -28.77
CA PHE A 317 3.82 -29.48 -28.81
C PHE A 317 2.98 -29.69 -30.07
N ALA A 318 1.73 -29.23 -30.03
CA ALA A 318 0.90 -29.09 -31.21
C ALA A 318 1.47 -27.99 -32.13
N PRO A 319 0.99 -27.84 -33.38
CA PRO A 319 1.53 -26.86 -34.33
C PRO A 319 1.48 -25.38 -33.90
N ASP A 320 0.76 -25.06 -32.83
CA ASP A 320 0.76 -23.72 -32.22
C ASP A 320 1.93 -23.46 -31.27
N CYS A 321 2.73 -24.48 -30.95
CA CYS A 321 3.81 -24.44 -29.96
C CYS A 321 3.35 -23.95 -28.58
N PHE A 322 2.17 -24.41 -28.16
CA PHE A 322 1.59 -24.10 -26.86
C PHE A 322 0.87 -25.30 -26.26
N HIS A 323 -0.10 -25.88 -26.98
CA HIS A 323 -0.76 -27.09 -26.51
C HIS A 323 0.16 -28.30 -26.64
N PHE A 324 -0.06 -29.32 -25.80
CA PHE A 324 0.69 -30.57 -25.89
C PHE A 324 0.33 -31.34 -27.17
N GLY A 325 1.34 -31.83 -27.88
CA GLY A 325 1.17 -32.84 -28.92
C GLY A 325 0.99 -34.23 -28.30
N GLN A 326 0.64 -35.23 -29.10
CA GLN A 326 0.41 -36.61 -28.63
C GLN A 326 1.62 -37.18 -27.84
N LYS A 327 2.84 -36.77 -28.20
CA LYS A 327 4.07 -37.11 -27.50
C LYS A 327 4.07 -36.61 -26.05
N ALA A 328 3.80 -35.33 -25.82
CA ALA A 328 3.73 -34.75 -24.47
C ALA A 328 2.52 -35.27 -23.68
N HIS A 329 1.37 -35.48 -24.34
CA HIS A 329 0.23 -36.15 -23.72
C HIS A 329 0.60 -37.53 -23.16
N SER A 330 1.37 -38.31 -23.92
CA SER A 330 1.82 -39.64 -23.51
C SER A 330 2.77 -39.58 -22.31
N GLN A 331 3.71 -38.61 -22.29
CA GLN A 331 4.63 -38.42 -21.16
C GLN A 331 3.91 -37.89 -19.90
N ALA A 332 2.97 -36.95 -20.06
CA ALA A 332 2.17 -36.44 -18.95
C ALA A 332 1.31 -37.54 -18.31
N ALA A 333 0.79 -38.49 -19.10
CA ALA A 333 0.06 -39.65 -18.57
C ALA A 333 0.95 -40.58 -17.73
N ARG A 334 2.18 -40.85 -18.19
CA ARG A 334 3.17 -41.66 -17.44
C ARG A 334 3.61 -40.96 -16.16
N ALA A 335 3.86 -39.66 -16.25
CA ALA A 335 4.25 -38.83 -15.12
C ALA A 335 3.15 -38.78 -14.05
N LEU A 336 1.89 -38.53 -14.45
CA LEU A 336 0.74 -38.55 -13.53
C LEU A 336 0.60 -39.91 -12.84
N TRP A 337 0.68 -41.00 -13.60
CA TRP A 337 0.61 -42.35 -13.03
C TRP A 337 1.69 -42.57 -11.96
N ASN A 338 2.94 -42.24 -12.26
CA ASN A 338 4.04 -42.37 -11.31
C ASN A 338 3.83 -41.49 -10.07
N ASN A 339 3.39 -40.25 -10.27
CA ASN A 339 3.16 -39.29 -9.20
C ASN A 339 2.00 -39.73 -8.27
N MET A 340 0.97 -40.40 -8.81
CA MET A 340 -0.10 -41.03 -8.03
C MET A 340 0.40 -42.16 -7.11
N LEU A 341 1.56 -42.78 -7.40
CA LEU A 341 2.15 -43.86 -6.61
C LEU A 341 3.26 -43.38 -5.65
N GLU A 342 3.73 -42.15 -5.82
CA GLU A 342 4.73 -41.53 -4.96
C GLU A 342 4.12 -41.06 -3.62
N PRO A 343 4.78 -41.35 -2.49
CA PRO A 343 4.37 -40.83 -1.18
C PRO A 343 4.23 -39.30 -1.19
N LEU A 344 3.25 -38.78 -0.44
CA LEU A 344 3.17 -37.34 -0.20
C LEU A 344 4.43 -36.86 0.54
N GLY A 345 4.93 -35.68 0.17
CA GLY A 345 6.24 -35.16 0.60
C GLY A 345 7.42 -35.57 -0.29
N GLU A 346 7.27 -36.62 -1.12
CA GLU A 346 8.31 -37.14 -2.01
C GLU A 346 7.89 -37.17 -3.48
N LYS A 347 6.77 -36.50 -3.81
CA LYS A 347 6.25 -36.44 -5.18
C LYS A 347 7.21 -35.63 -6.07
N THR A 348 7.50 -36.18 -7.24
CA THR A 348 8.26 -35.51 -8.29
C THR A 348 7.53 -34.23 -8.72
N ASP A 349 8.23 -33.10 -8.76
CA ASP A 349 7.68 -31.78 -9.13
C ASP A 349 8.31 -31.16 -10.39
N ASN A 350 9.37 -31.78 -10.90
CA ASN A 350 10.23 -31.28 -11.97
C ASN A 350 10.41 -32.30 -13.10
N GLN A 351 9.33 -32.99 -13.49
CA GLN A 351 9.40 -34.07 -14.46
C GLN A 351 9.94 -33.57 -15.80
N ARG A 352 11.05 -34.19 -16.24
CA ARG A 352 11.61 -34.01 -17.58
C ARG A 352 10.85 -34.89 -18.56
N MET A 353 10.31 -34.28 -19.61
CA MET A 353 9.45 -34.95 -20.59
C MET A 353 10.26 -35.63 -21.71
N GLU A 354 11.50 -35.21 -21.89
CA GLU A 354 12.47 -35.80 -22.81
C GLU A 354 13.07 -37.12 -22.30
N ASP A 355 13.05 -37.32 -20.98
CA ASP A 355 13.56 -38.54 -20.36
C ASP A 355 12.59 -39.71 -20.56
N GLU A 356 13.12 -40.93 -20.53
CA GLU A 356 12.28 -42.13 -20.54
C GLU A 356 11.57 -42.28 -19.19
N ILE A 357 10.24 -42.13 -19.19
CA ILE A 357 9.40 -42.32 -18.00
C ILE A 357 8.88 -43.76 -17.98
N VAL A 358 9.51 -44.61 -17.17
CA VAL A 358 9.06 -45.99 -16.94
C VAL A 358 7.92 -45.99 -15.91
N LEU A 359 6.83 -46.72 -16.19
CA LEU A 359 5.69 -46.82 -15.26
C LEU A 359 6.09 -47.58 -13.99
N LYS A 360 5.88 -46.96 -12.84
CA LYS A 360 6.03 -47.56 -11.51
C LYS A 360 4.90 -48.56 -11.25
N CYS A 361 5.17 -49.56 -10.44
CA CYS A 361 4.20 -50.57 -10.04
C CYS A 361 3.89 -50.46 -8.54
N PRO A 362 2.60 -50.53 -8.13
CA PRO A 362 2.21 -50.41 -6.72
C PRO A 362 2.93 -51.40 -5.77
N ASN A 363 3.25 -52.61 -6.26
CA ASN A 363 3.83 -53.70 -5.46
C ASN A 363 5.29 -54.06 -5.79
N ALA A 364 6.04 -53.18 -6.47
CA ALA A 364 7.44 -53.48 -6.77
C ALA A 364 8.32 -53.29 -5.52
N ALA A 365 9.01 -54.35 -5.09
CA ALA A 365 9.95 -54.36 -3.95
C ALA A 365 11.20 -53.47 -4.12
N SER A 366 11.23 -52.59 -5.13
CA SER A 366 12.39 -51.82 -5.56
C SER A 366 12.50 -50.42 -4.93
N TYR A 367 11.60 -50.05 -4.02
CA TYR A 367 11.65 -48.76 -3.29
C TYR A 367 11.18 -48.96 -1.84
N GLU A 368 11.85 -48.33 -0.86
CA GLU A 368 11.39 -48.31 0.54
C GLU A 368 9.98 -47.70 0.62
N GLY A 369 9.06 -48.40 1.31
CA GLY A 369 7.69 -47.93 1.54
C GLY A 369 6.63 -48.35 0.51
N ALA A 370 6.91 -49.23 -0.46
CA ALA A 370 5.93 -49.71 -1.45
C ALA A 370 4.65 -50.31 -0.83
N VAL A 371 3.48 -49.83 -1.27
CA VAL A 371 2.14 -50.30 -0.84
C VAL A 371 1.23 -50.47 -2.06
N PRO A 372 0.30 -51.44 -2.09
CA PRO A 372 -0.56 -51.73 -3.25
C PRO A 372 -1.56 -50.62 -3.62
N PHE A 373 -1.53 -49.48 -2.94
CA PHE A 373 -2.57 -48.45 -2.97
C PHE A 373 -2.10 -47.17 -3.64
N LEU A 374 -3.06 -46.37 -4.10
CA LEU A 374 -2.78 -44.99 -4.52
C LEU A 374 -2.35 -44.10 -3.34
N ARG A 375 -1.46 -43.16 -3.65
CA ARG A 375 -0.91 -42.08 -2.83
C ARG A 375 -1.91 -41.19 -2.11
N THR A 376 -2.13 -41.35 -0.80
CA THR A 376 -2.90 -40.40 0.04
C THR A 376 -2.07 -39.94 1.24
N TYR A 377 -2.49 -38.88 1.94
CA TYR A 377 -1.77 -38.41 3.13
C TYR A 377 -1.65 -39.51 4.20
N LYS A 378 -2.76 -40.22 4.48
CA LYS A 378 -2.84 -41.25 5.52
C LYS A 378 -1.92 -42.44 5.26
N ASN A 379 -1.91 -42.98 4.04
CA ASN A 379 -1.07 -44.13 3.68
C ASN A 379 0.36 -43.75 3.22
N SER A 380 0.67 -42.45 3.19
CA SER A 380 2.05 -41.94 3.07
C SER A 380 2.68 -41.63 4.43
N ASN A 381 1.93 -41.77 5.53
CA ASN A 381 2.32 -41.27 6.85
C ASN A 381 2.71 -39.79 6.83
N TYR A 382 2.09 -39.01 5.94
CA TYR A 382 2.37 -37.60 5.74
C TYR A 382 1.45 -36.79 6.66
N THR A 383 2.04 -36.00 7.54
CA THR A 383 1.33 -35.00 8.34
C THR A 383 1.41 -33.69 7.58
N TYR A 384 0.27 -33.09 7.25
CA TYR A 384 0.28 -31.80 6.58
C TYR A 384 1.06 -30.78 7.43
N PRO A 385 1.82 -29.84 6.83
CA PRO A 385 2.60 -28.85 7.59
C PRO A 385 1.75 -28.03 8.58
N ASN A 386 0.46 -27.85 8.27
CA ASN A 386 -0.52 -27.18 9.13
C ASN A 386 -1.15 -28.08 10.22
N GLN A 387 -0.76 -29.36 10.29
CA GLN A 387 -1.11 -30.31 11.36
C GLN A 387 0.03 -30.52 12.36
N THR A 388 1.21 -29.92 12.14
CA THR A 388 2.09 -29.62 13.28
C THR A 388 1.33 -28.61 14.15
N PRO A 389 1.10 -28.87 15.44
CA PRO A 389 0.73 -27.79 16.33
C PRO A 389 1.81 -26.71 16.16
N VAL A 390 1.40 -25.45 16.11
CA VAL A 390 2.25 -24.25 16.06
C VAL A 390 3.03 -24.10 17.38
N SER A 391 3.52 -25.21 17.96
CA SER A 391 4.17 -25.35 19.25
C SER A 391 5.63 -25.75 19.11
N ALA A 392 6.31 -25.38 18.02
CA ALA A 392 7.77 -25.42 18.00
C ALA A 392 8.36 -24.31 18.91
N ASN A 393 7.64 -23.18 19.08
CA ASN A 393 7.96 -22.14 20.04
C ASN A 393 6.73 -21.80 20.89
N ASN A 394 6.79 -22.05 22.19
CA ASN A 394 5.74 -21.66 23.12
C ASN A 394 5.83 -20.14 23.40
N TYR A 395 4.94 -19.35 22.79
CA TYR A 395 4.80 -17.90 23.05
C TYR A 395 3.68 -17.58 24.05
N GLY A 396 3.31 -18.55 24.87
CA GLY A 396 2.34 -18.40 25.94
C GLY A 396 2.86 -17.58 27.11
N SER A 397 1.94 -17.20 27.97
CA SER A 397 2.18 -16.39 29.17
C SER A 397 1.59 -17.05 30.39
N GLN A 398 1.95 -16.53 31.56
CA GLN A 398 1.27 -16.85 32.82
C GLN A 398 0.60 -15.59 33.35
N LEU A 399 -0.60 -15.75 33.90
CA LEU A 399 -1.33 -14.68 34.53
C LEU A 399 -1.29 -14.88 36.06
N PRO A 400 -0.51 -14.08 36.82
CA PRO A 400 -0.28 -14.31 38.25
C PRO A 400 -1.43 -13.83 39.16
N CYS A 401 -2.62 -13.54 38.63
CA CYS A 401 -3.68 -12.88 39.39
C CYS A 401 -4.34 -13.81 40.40
N GLU A 402 -4.37 -13.37 41.66
CA GLU A 402 -5.04 -14.07 42.77
C GLU A 402 -6.57 -13.93 42.69
N ASP A 403 -7.08 -12.71 42.46
CA ASP A 403 -8.50 -12.45 42.26
C ASP A 403 -8.85 -12.46 40.77
N ARG A 404 -9.69 -13.43 40.39
CA ARG A 404 -10.24 -13.57 39.03
C ARG A 404 -11.77 -13.61 39.04
N SER A 405 -12.37 -13.25 40.17
CA SER A 405 -13.82 -13.37 40.36
C SER A 405 -14.59 -12.31 39.55
N PRO A 406 -15.78 -12.66 39.02
CA PRO A 406 -16.69 -11.68 38.46
C PRO A 406 -17.16 -10.68 39.51
N SER A 407 -17.81 -9.61 39.08
CA SER A 407 -18.49 -8.69 39.99
C SER A 407 -19.60 -9.43 40.76
N SER A 408 -19.81 -9.06 42.03
CA SER A 408 -20.81 -9.70 42.91
C SER A 408 -22.25 -9.58 42.38
N SER A 409 -22.50 -8.56 41.56
CA SER A 409 -23.70 -8.39 40.75
C SER A 409 -23.30 -7.99 39.33
N PRO A 410 -24.05 -8.38 38.29
CA PRO A 410 -23.78 -7.95 36.91
C PRO A 410 -23.66 -6.42 36.83
N PRO A 411 -22.55 -5.86 36.31
CA PRO A 411 -22.37 -4.43 36.28
C PRO A 411 -23.39 -3.79 35.33
N THR A 412 -23.95 -2.66 35.77
CA THR A 412 -24.84 -1.82 34.95
C THR A 412 -24.10 -0.67 34.27
N SER A 413 -22.87 -0.38 34.73
CA SER A 413 -22.00 0.67 34.21
C SER A 413 -20.69 0.06 33.69
N VAL A 414 -20.24 0.55 32.53
CA VAL A 414 -18.97 0.18 31.90
C VAL A 414 -17.78 0.58 32.77
N HIS A 415 -17.95 1.61 33.60
CA HIS A 415 -16.95 2.11 34.54
C HIS A 415 -16.72 1.19 35.74
N SER A 416 -17.58 0.19 35.94
CA SER A 416 -17.46 -0.85 36.98
C SER A 416 -17.23 -2.24 36.39
N LEU A 417 -16.77 -2.32 35.13
CA LEU A 417 -16.56 -3.57 34.42
C LEU A 417 -15.24 -4.22 34.83
N LYS A 418 -15.31 -5.39 35.48
CA LYS A 418 -14.12 -6.23 35.72
C LYS A 418 -13.83 -7.09 34.48
N PRO A 419 -12.60 -7.60 34.30
CA PRO A 419 -12.29 -8.53 33.21
C PRO A 419 -13.22 -9.76 33.14
N ALA A 420 -13.56 -10.34 34.30
CA ALA A 420 -14.45 -11.50 34.40
C ALA A 420 -15.92 -11.21 34.01
N ASP A 421 -16.32 -9.93 33.92
CA ASP A 421 -17.69 -9.55 33.54
C ASP A 421 -17.89 -9.47 32.01
N VAL A 422 -16.78 -9.37 31.24
CA VAL A 422 -16.82 -9.40 29.78
C VAL A 422 -17.24 -10.79 29.31
N LYS A 423 -18.15 -10.83 28.33
CA LYS A 423 -18.63 -12.08 27.74
C LYS A 423 -18.35 -12.17 26.25
N ILE A 424 -18.34 -11.05 25.54
CA ILE A 424 -18.11 -11.01 24.09
C ILE A 424 -16.85 -10.21 23.81
N ILE A 425 -15.96 -10.73 22.97
CA ILE A 425 -14.85 -9.97 22.40
C ILE A 425 -15.04 -9.90 20.88
N ALA A 426 -14.81 -8.74 20.29
CA ALA A 426 -14.87 -8.52 18.85
C ALA A 426 -13.75 -7.59 18.40
N ALA A 427 -13.44 -7.59 17.10
CA ALA A 427 -12.45 -6.68 16.55
C ALA A 427 -12.78 -6.19 15.13
N LEU A 428 -12.40 -4.94 14.86
CA LEU A 428 -12.42 -4.27 13.56
C LEU A 428 -10.99 -3.82 13.23
N GLY A 429 -10.59 -3.89 11.97
CA GLY A 429 -9.27 -3.39 11.56
C GLY A 429 -8.76 -3.90 10.21
N ASP A 430 -7.44 -3.87 10.06
CA ASP A 430 -6.67 -4.24 8.87
C ASP A 430 -6.04 -5.65 8.98
N SER A 431 -4.94 -5.86 8.25
CA SER A 431 -4.13 -7.07 8.22
C SER A 431 -3.53 -7.47 9.57
N LEU A 432 -3.17 -6.52 10.44
CA LEU A 432 -2.61 -6.83 11.76
C LEU A 432 -3.69 -7.40 12.68
N THR A 433 -4.91 -6.90 12.58
CA THR A 433 -6.06 -7.42 13.35
C THR A 433 -6.59 -8.73 12.76
N ALA A 434 -6.54 -8.89 11.44
CA ALA A 434 -6.86 -10.16 10.76
C ALA A 434 -5.83 -11.27 11.03
N GLY A 435 -4.60 -10.90 11.41
CA GLY A 435 -3.52 -11.82 11.72
C GLY A 435 -2.84 -12.39 10.49
N ILE A 436 -2.56 -11.54 9.50
CA ILE A 436 -1.81 -11.96 8.32
C ILE A 436 -0.39 -12.40 8.69
N GLY A 437 0.09 -13.50 8.13
CA GLY A 437 1.50 -13.89 8.21
C GLY A 437 2.05 -14.30 9.58
N ILE A 438 1.21 -14.38 10.64
CA ILE A 438 1.67 -14.56 12.04
C ILE A 438 2.59 -15.77 12.22
N ALA A 439 2.21 -16.92 11.67
CA ALA A 439 2.96 -18.17 11.77
C ALA A 439 3.62 -18.54 10.44
N SER A 440 3.82 -17.57 9.55
CA SER A 440 4.49 -17.79 8.28
C SER A 440 6.00 -17.82 8.45
N ASP A 441 6.64 -18.87 7.94
CA ASP A 441 8.11 -18.96 7.88
C ASP A 441 8.66 -18.43 6.56
N THR A 442 7.81 -18.21 5.56
CA THR A 442 8.21 -17.73 4.23
C THR A 442 7.26 -16.70 3.62
N LEU A 443 7.76 -15.90 2.65
CA LEU A 443 6.95 -14.91 1.92
C LEU A 443 5.78 -15.52 1.14
N GLU A 444 5.89 -16.81 0.82
CA GLU A 444 4.85 -17.60 0.16
C GLU A 444 3.60 -17.77 1.04
N ASP A 445 3.78 -17.92 2.35
CA ASP A 445 2.67 -18.12 3.30
C ASP A 445 2.11 -16.82 3.88
N LEU A 446 2.76 -15.69 3.60
CA LEU A 446 2.43 -14.39 4.20
C LEU A 446 0.94 -14.02 4.09
N ALA A 447 0.26 -14.36 2.99
CA ALA A 447 -1.13 -13.97 2.79
C ALA A 447 -2.14 -14.81 3.62
N THR A 448 -1.67 -15.84 4.33
CA THR A 448 -2.48 -16.63 5.24
C THR A 448 -2.87 -15.78 6.46
N GLN A 449 -4.16 -15.73 6.73
CA GLN A 449 -4.74 -14.99 7.86
C GLN A 449 -4.92 -15.95 9.04
N TYR A 450 -3.94 -15.97 9.95
CA TYR A 450 -3.91 -16.75 11.19
C TYR A 450 -4.80 -16.11 12.25
N ARG A 451 -6.10 -16.02 11.98
CA ARG A 451 -7.08 -15.32 12.82
C ARG A 451 -7.07 -15.80 14.27
N GLY A 452 -6.84 -17.09 14.51
CA GLY A 452 -6.74 -17.65 15.86
C GLY A 452 -5.52 -17.23 16.67
N LEU A 453 -4.48 -16.71 16.02
CA LEU A 453 -3.26 -16.19 16.67
C LEU A 453 -3.24 -14.65 16.76
N SER A 454 -4.26 -13.96 16.22
CA SER A 454 -4.33 -12.49 16.23
C SER A 454 -4.29 -11.93 17.66
N TRP A 455 -3.48 -10.89 17.88
CA TRP A 455 -3.14 -10.38 19.20
C TRP A 455 -4.35 -9.84 19.96
N SER A 456 -5.30 -9.24 19.23
CA SER A 456 -6.47 -8.56 19.80
C SER A 456 -7.73 -9.43 19.88
N ILE A 457 -7.80 -10.54 19.12
CA ILE A 457 -9.05 -11.30 18.93
C ILE A 457 -8.89 -12.80 18.67
N GLY A 458 -7.68 -13.33 18.54
CA GLY A 458 -7.44 -14.77 18.37
C GLY A 458 -7.64 -15.56 19.66
N GLY A 459 -8.14 -16.79 19.58
CA GLY A 459 -8.40 -17.66 20.73
C GLY A 459 -7.94 -19.10 20.54
N ASP A 460 -6.97 -19.34 19.67
CA ASP A 460 -6.34 -20.66 19.55
C ASP A 460 -5.60 -21.03 20.84
N GLU A 461 -5.61 -22.33 21.16
CA GLU A 461 -4.90 -22.89 22.31
C GLU A 461 -5.33 -22.27 23.67
N SER A 462 -4.43 -22.32 24.66
CA SER A 462 -4.59 -21.71 25.98
C SER A 462 -3.56 -20.59 26.16
N LEU A 463 -3.76 -19.71 27.16
CA LEU A 463 -2.80 -18.66 27.50
C LEU A 463 -1.38 -19.20 27.70
N LYS A 464 -1.25 -20.41 28.24
CA LYS A 464 0.04 -21.08 28.49
C LYS A 464 0.83 -21.39 27.20
N ASN A 465 0.16 -21.45 26.05
CA ASN A 465 0.75 -21.80 24.75
C ASN A 465 0.75 -20.62 23.76
N VAL A 466 -0.33 -19.82 23.75
CA VAL A 466 -0.54 -18.71 22.82
C VAL A 466 -1.11 -17.52 23.58
N THR A 467 -0.37 -16.41 23.58
CA THR A 467 -0.82 -15.17 24.24
C THR A 467 -1.58 -14.28 23.26
N THR A 468 -2.88 -14.15 23.49
CA THR A 468 -3.78 -13.22 22.80
C THR A 468 -4.72 -12.60 23.83
N LEU A 469 -5.36 -11.48 23.49
CA LEU A 469 -6.30 -10.82 24.40
C LEU A 469 -7.43 -11.78 24.86
N PRO A 470 -8.12 -12.53 23.97
CA PRO A 470 -9.12 -13.50 24.42
C PRO A 470 -8.57 -14.60 25.34
N ASN A 471 -7.37 -15.11 25.09
CA ASN A 471 -6.77 -16.13 25.96
C ASN A 471 -6.47 -15.58 27.36
N ILE A 472 -6.13 -14.29 27.48
CA ILE A 472 -6.00 -13.63 28.79
C ILE A 472 -7.37 -13.51 29.47
N PHE A 473 -8.41 -13.07 28.75
CA PHE A 473 -9.77 -12.96 29.30
C PHE A 473 -10.36 -14.32 29.71
N ARG A 474 -10.03 -15.42 29.02
CA ARG A 474 -10.48 -16.77 29.37
C ARG A 474 -10.01 -17.24 30.74
N GLU A 475 -8.90 -16.69 31.27
CA GLU A 475 -8.45 -16.96 32.63
C GLU A 475 -9.37 -16.35 33.70
N PHE A 476 -10.16 -15.34 33.34
CA PHE A 476 -11.16 -14.67 34.20
C PHE A 476 -12.57 -15.20 33.95
N ASN A 477 -12.91 -15.45 32.68
CA ASN A 477 -14.20 -15.98 32.28
C ASN A 477 -14.03 -17.02 31.15
N VAL A 478 -14.14 -18.30 31.49
CA VAL A 478 -14.00 -19.40 30.52
C VAL A 478 -15.14 -19.45 29.49
N THR A 479 -16.23 -18.71 29.70
CA THR A 479 -17.42 -18.69 28.84
C THR A 479 -17.42 -17.55 27.82
N ILE A 480 -16.35 -16.75 27.74
CA ILE A 480 -16.29 -15.70 26.71
C ILE A 480 -16.42 -16.30 25.32
N THR A 481 -17.02 -15.54 24.41
CA THR A 481 -17.15 -15.90 23.00
C THR A 481 -16.84 -14.69 22.12
N GLY A 482 -16.85 -14.86 20.80
CA GLY A 482 -16.59 -13.79 19.83
C GLY A 482 -15.21 -13.85 19.19
N TYR A 483 -14.24 -14.45 19.88
CA TYR A 483 -12.87 -14.61 19.38
C TYR A 483 -12.80 -15.52 18.15
N SER A 484 -11.78 -15.30 17.31
CA SER A 484 -11.49 -16.10 16.13
C SER A 484 -10.57 -17.29 16.44
N THR A 485 -10.62 -18.34 15.63
CA THR A 485 -9.78 -19.54 15.74
C THR A 485 -9.24 -19.96 14.38
N GLY A 486 -8.09 -20.64 14.32
CA GLY A 486 -7.52 -21.18 13.08
C GLY A 486 -7.19 -20.12 12.01
N THR A 487 -7.21 -20.53 10.75
CA THR A 487 -6.92 -19.67 9.58
C THR A 487 -8.16 -19.42 8.74
N GLY A 488 -8.28 -18.25 8.11
CA GLY A 488 -9.43 -17.95 7.23
C GLY A 488 -9.64 -16.46 6.95
N SER A 489 -10.58 -16.13 6.08
CA SER A 489 -11.08 -14.79 5.79
C SER A 489 -12.15 -14.34 6.79
N GLU A 490 -12.57 -13.08 6.73
CA GLU A 490 -13.60 -12.49 7.61
C GLU A 490 -14.99 -13.12 7.42
N ASN A 491 -15.19 -13.82 6.31
CA ASN A 491 -16.44 -14.51 5.98
C ASN A 491 -16.48 -15.95 6.48
N ASP A 492 -15.33 -16.51 6.89
CA ASP A 492 -15.29 -17.88 7.38
C ASP A 492 -15.82 -17.97 8.81
N SER A 493 -16.49 -19.09 9.13
CA SER A 493 -17.16 -19.27 10.42
C SER A 493 -16.23 -19.15 11.63
N ASN A 494 -14.95 -19.48 11.44
CA ASN A 494 -13.90 -19.42 12.46
C ASN A 494 -13.33 -18.00 12.68
N ALA A 495 -13.63 -17.03 11.80
CA ALA A 495 -13.35 -15.62 12.06
C ALA A 495 -14.31 -15.03 13.12
N PHE A 496 -15.52 -15.57 13.20
CA PHE A 496 -16.60 -15.14 14.08
C PHE A 496 -16.76 -13.60 14.16
N LEU A 497 -16.36 -12.94 15.26
CA LEU A 497 -16.49 -11.47 15.41
C LEU A 497 -15.20 -10.70 15.10
N ASN A 498 -14.18 -11.36 14.54
CA ASN A 498 -13.04 -10.69 13.91
C ASN A 498 -13.45 -10.26 12.48
N GLN A 499 -13.80 -9.00 12.33
CA GLN A 499 -14.25 -8.41 11.06
C GLN A 499 -13.16 -7.62 10.34
N ALA A 500 -11.91 -7.77 10.79
CA ALA A 500 -10.77 -7.13 10.15
C ALA A 500 -10.45 -7.75 8.79
N VAL A 501 -10.02 -6.89 7.86
CA VAL A 501 -9.76 -7.25 6.46
C VAL A 501 -8.36 -6.77 6.07
N PRO A 502 -7.47 -7.64 5.56
CA PRO A 502 -6.15 -7.22 5.09
C PRO A 502 -6.19 -6.11 4.04
N GLY A 503 -5.32 -5.11 4.19
CA GLY A 503 -5.28 -3.93 3.32
C GLY A 503 -6.42 -2.92 3.54
N ALA A 504 -7.25 -3.11 4.57
CA ALA A 504 -8.29 -2.15 4.89
C ALA A 504 -7.69 -0.81 5.35
N GLU A 505 -8.26 0.25 4.79
CA GLU A 505 -8.07 1.64 5.20
C GLU A 505 -9.24 2.10 6.09
N ALA A 506 -9.13 3.27 6.73
CA ALA A 506 -10.17 3.81 7.60
C ALA A 506 -11.56 3.85 6.94
N GLU A 507 -11.63 4.05 5.62
CA GLU A 507 -12.89 4.07 4.90
C GLU A 507 -13.71 2.78 4.91
N HIS A 508 -13.07 1.65 5.19
CA HIS A 508 -13.70 0.33 5.23
C HIS A 508 -14.33 0.03 6.60
N LEU A 509 -13.90 0.70 7.68
CA LEU A 509 -14.37 0.44 9.03
C LEU A 509 -15.89 0.55 9.22
N PRO A 510 -16.61 1.53 8.64
CA PRO A 510 -18.07 1.59 8.78
C PRO A 510 -18.78 0.34 8.25
N ALA A 511 -18.25 -0.30 7.21
CA ALA A 511 -18.80 -1.55 6.68
C ALA A 511 -18.52 -2.72 7.64
N GLN A 512 -17.30 -2.82 8.17
CA GLN A 512 -16.95 -3.83 9.16
C GLN A 512 -17.83 -3.72 10.42
N ALA A 513 -18.06 -2.49 10.93
CA ALA A 513 -18.93 -2.26 12.07
C ALA A 513 -20.37 -2.72 11.81
N ARG A 514 -20.97 -2.39 10.65
CA ARG A 514 -22.32 -2.85 10.30
C ARG A 514 -22.42 -4.37 10.24
N ASN A 515 -21.40 -5.05 9.68
CA ASN A 515 -21.39 -6.50 9.64
C ASN A 515 -21.23 -7.10 11.04
N LEU A 516 -20.40 -6.51 11.89
CA LEU A 516 -20.24 -6.91 13.28
C LEU A 516 -21.56 -6.83 14.05
N LEU A 517 -22.29 -5.71 13.93
CA LEU A 517 -23.62 -5.56 14.55
C LEU A 517 -24.60 -6.63 14.06
N ARG A 518 -24.60 -6.93 12.76
CA ARG A 518 -25.46 -7.96 12.18
C ARG A 518 -25.17 -9.31 12.83
N LEU A 519 -23.91 -9.72 12.89
CA LEU A 519 -23.49 -10.99 13.47
C LEU A 519 -23.88 -11.09 14.95
N MET A 520 -23.58 -10.05 15.74
CA MET A 520 -23.92 -10.03 17.17
C MET A 520 -25.43 -10.09 17.44
N LYS A 521 -26.27 -9.53 16.55
CA LYS A 521 -27.74 -9.54 16.70
C LYS A 521 -28.39 -10.86 16.28
N THR A 522 -27.74 -11.63 15.42
CA THR A 522 -28.32 -12.86 14.85
C THR A 522 -27.79 -14.14 15.50
N ASP A 523 -26.70 -14.08 16.26
CA ASP A 523 -26.09 -15.26 16.86
C ASP A 523 -26.74 -15.58 18.22
N ASP A 524 -27.36 -16.75 18.33
CA ASP A 524 -28.09 -17.18 19.53
C ASP A 524 -27.19 -17.37 20.77
N ARG A 525 -25.86 -17.40 20.61
CA ARG A 525 -24.92 -17.47 21.74
C ARG A 525 -24.74 -16.12 22.44
N ILE A 526 -25.22 -15.04 21.84
CA ILE A 526 -25.00 -13.67 22.30
C ILE A 526 -26.33 -13.10 22.79
N ASP A 527 -26.44 -12.81 24.09
CA ASP A 527 -27.50 -11.91 24.55
C ASP A 527 -27.08 -10.48 24.19
N PHE A 528 -27.55 -10.06 23.01
CA PHE A 528 -27.21 -8.76 22.45
C PHE A 528 -27.53 -7.60 23.40
N SER A 529 -28.54 -7.74 24.26
CA SER A 529 -28.96 -6.70 25.19
C SER A 529 -28.24 -6.76 26.54
N ALA A 530 -27.93 -7.95 27.04
CA ALA A 530 -27.49 -8.16 28.40
C ALA A 530 -25.98 -8.38 28.57
N ASP A 531 -25.31 -8.95 27.57
CA ASP A 531 -23.90 -9.33 27.67
C ASP A 531 -22.97 -8.12 27.54
N TRP A 532 -21.84 -8.10 28.24
CA TRP A 532 -20.83 -7.05 28.06
C TRP A 532 -19.89 -7.38 26.89
N LYS A 533 -19.74 -6.41 25.98
CA LYS A 533 -18.89 -6.50 24.78
C LYS A 533 -17.62 -5.69 24.96
N LEU A 534 -16.47 -6.28 24.61
CA LEU A 534 -15.21 -5.59 24.38
C LEU A 534 -14.94 -5.57 22.87
N ILE A 535 -14.83 -4.38 22.28
CA ILE A 535 -14.59 -4.24 20.83
C ILE A 535 -13.26 -3.54 20.62
N THR A 536 -12.28 -4.23 20.04
CA THR A 536 -10.99 -3.62 19.68
C THR A 536 -11.09 -3.03 18.27
N VAL A 537 -10.65 -1.79 18.09
CA VAL A 537 -10.59 -1.13 16.78
C VAL A 537 -9.15 -0.69 16.54
N PHE A 538 -8.53 -1.12 15.44
CA PHE A 538 -7.19 -0.72 15.04
C PHE A 538 -7.11 -0.56 13.52
N ILE A 539 -6.77 0.64 13.05
CA ILE A 539 -6.69 0.99 11.62
C ILE A 539 -5.76 2.20 11.42
N GLY A 540 -5.24 2.38 10.21
CA GLY A 540 -4.67 3.65 9.74
C GLY A 540 -3.23 3.58 9.26
N ASP A 541 -2.57 2.44 9.44
CA ASP A 541 -1.25 2.15 8.88
C ASP A 541 -1.29 2.17 7.33
N ASN A 542 -2.29 1.56 6.71
CA ASN A 542 -2.48 1.59 5.26
C ASN A 542 -2.72 3.02 4.73
N ASP A 543 -3.54 3.81 5.44
CA ASP A 543 -3.79 5.21 5.12
C ASP A 543 -2.49 6.04 5.15
N LEU A 544 -1.66 5.88 6.19
CA LEU A 544 -0.35 6.53 6.29
C LEU A 544 0.63 6.05 5.21
N CYS A 545 0.63 4.76 4.91
CA CYS A 545 1.50 4.15 3.89
C CYS A 545 1.19 4.59 2.45
N ASN A 546 -0.03 5.11 2.23
CA ASN A 546 -0.49 5.66 0.95
C ASN A 546 -0.67 7.19 0.96
N TYR A 547 -0.46 7.87 2.10
CA TYR A 547 -0.77 9.31 2.26
C TYR A 547 -0.18 10.20 1.16
N CYS A 548 1.09 10.02 0.81
CA CYS A 548 1.79 10.79 -0.22
C CYS A 548 1.23 10.59 -1.65
N LYS A 549 0.47 9.51 -1.90
CA LYS A 549 -0.16 9.25 -3.20
C LYS A 549 -1.44 10.07 -3.38
N ASP A 550 -2.19 10.28 -2.30
CA ASP A 550 -3.43 11.05 -2.30
C ASP A 550 -3.68 11.73 -0.93
N PRO A 551 -3.01 12.87 -0.67
CA PRO A 551 -3.09 13.54 0.64
C PRO A 551 -4.49 14.07 0.98
N GLU A 552 -5.36 14.23 0.00
CA GLU A 552 -6.74 14.65 0.20
C GLU A 552 -7.59 13.47 0.68
N HIS A 553 -7.49 12.33 -0.01
CA HIS A 553 -8.19 11.10 0.37
C HIS A 553 -7.79 10.66 1.78
N TYR A 554 -6.49 10.56 2.07
CA TYR A 554 -5.94 10.15 3.37
C TYR A 554 -5.79 11.31 4.37
N SER A 555 -6.44 12.45 4.15
CA SER A 555 -6.37 13.57 5.09
C SER A 555 -6.87 13.17 6.49
N ALA A 556 -6.39 13.88 7.53
CA ALA A 556 -6.86 13.66 8.90
C ALA A 556 -8.37 13.85 9.03
N GLU A 557 -8.97 14.78 8.28
CA GLU A 557 -10.42 14.98 8.26
C GLU A 557 -11.16 13.72 7.81
N ASN A 558 -10.76 13.16 6.68
CA ASN A 558 -11.39 11.95 6.17
C ASN A 558 -11.15 10.78 7.12
N TYR A 559 -9.93 10.58 7.59
CA TYR A 559 -9.61 9.52 8.55
C TYR A 559 -10.51 9.61 9.81
N ILE A 560 -10.55 10.78 10.47
CA ILE A 560 -11.35 11.01 11.67
C ILE A 560 -12.84 10.89 11.39
N LYS A 561 -13.32 11.36 10.23
CA LYS A 561 -14.72 11.20 9.83
C LYS A 561 -15.09 9.73 9.70
N ARG A 562 -14.25 8.87 9.10
CA ARG A 562 -14.52 7.43 8.98
C ARG A 562 -14.50 6.73 10.34
N ILE A 563 -13.58 7.12 11.24
CA ILE A 563 -13.58 6.65 12.64
C ILE A 563 -14.86 7.09 13.35
N GLN A 564 -15.25 8.36 13.23
CA GLN A 564 -16.48 8.89 13.81
C GLN A 564 -17.71 8.15 13.28
N GLU A 565 -17.82 7.94 11.97
CA GLU A 565 -18.94 7.18 11.38
C GLU A 565 -19.01 5.75 11.94
N THR A 566 -17.85 5.10 12.15
CA THR A 566 -17.75 3.76 12.74
C THR A 566 -18.20 3.74 14.19
N LEU A 567 -17.69 4.66 15.01
CA LEU A 567 -18.06 4.78 16.42
C LEU A 567 -19.51 5.22 16.59
N ASP A 568 -20.02 6.10 15.72
CA ASP A 568 -21.42 6.46 15.64
C ASP A 568 -22.27 5.22 15.35
N ILE A 569 -21.88 4.34 14.43
CA ILE A 569 -22.62 3.08 14.17
C ILE A 569 -22.68 2.20 15.43
N LEU A 570 -21.59 2.14 16.20
CA LEU A 570 -21.54 1.38 17.46
C LEU A 570 -22.34 2.06 18.59
N HIS A 571 -22.42 3.39 18.59
CA HIS A 571 -23.00 4.21 19.68
C HIS A 571 -24.45 4.68 19.43
N LYS A 572 -24.91 4.83 18.18
CA LYS A 572 -26.03 5.72 17.73
C LYS A 572 -27.29 5.71 18.58
N GLU A 573 -27.56 4.62 19.28
CA GLU A 573 -28.53 4.52 20.36
C GLU A 573 -28.08 3.44 21.37
N ALA A 574 -28.64 3.42 22.59
CA ALA A 574 -28.52 2.27 23.49
C ALA A 574 -29.05 0.94 22.87
N SER A 575 -29.67 0.98 21.70
CA SER A 575 -30.11 -0.17 20.89
C SER A 575 -29.06 -0.66 19.86
N ALA A 576 -28.02 0.15 19.57
CA ALA A 576 -27.03 -0.13 18.54
C ALA A 576 -26.08 -1.25 18.99
N VAL A 577 -25.33 -1.05 20.08
CA VAL A 577 -24.57 -2.06 20.84
C VAL A 577 -24.61 -1.72 22.33
N PRO A 578 -25.63 -2.17 23.10
CA PRO A 578 -25.66 -1.91 24.54
C PRO A 578 -24.53 -2.66 25.25
N LYS A 579 -24.08 -2.07 26.36
CA LYS A 579 -23.07 -2.67 27.26
C LYS A 579 -21.76 -2.96 26.54
N ALA A 580 -21.10 -1.91 26.03
CA ALA A 580 -19.85 -2.05 25.29
C ALA A 580 -18.72 -1.16 25.83
N LEU A 581 -17.52 -1.73 25.91
CA LEU A 581 -16.26 -1.00 26.00
C LEU A 581 -15.60 -1.07 24.63
N VAL A 582 -15.44 0.07 23.94
CA VAL A 582 -14.66 0.12 22.69
C VAL A 582 -13.22 0.49 23.04
N SER A 583 -12.30 -0.42 22.75
CA SER A 583 -10.86 -0.22 22.91
C SER A 583 -10.28 0.23 21.57
N LEU A 584 -10.19 1.56 21.36
CA LEU A 584 -9.66 2.16 20.15
C LEU A 584 -8.14 2.27 20.26
N VAL A 585 -7.42 1.45 19.52
CA VAL A 585 -5.95 1.44 19.50
C VAL A 585 -5.50 2.55 18.56
N ASP A 586 -4.60 3.40 19.06
CA ASP A 586 -4.13 4.56 18.30
C ASP A 586 -3.23 4.15 17.12
N VAL A 587 -3.09 5.04 16.13
CA VAL A 587 -2.34 4.74 14.92
C VAL A 587 -0.84 4.54 15.22
N LEU A 588 -0.29 3.45 14.69
CA LEU A 588 1.12 3.07 14.81
C LEU A 588 2.03 4.13 14.16
N ASP A 589 3.14 4.49 14.81
CA ASP A 589 4.21 5.19 14.10
C ASP A 589 4.91 4.22 13.13
N VAL A 590 4.68 4.39 11.83
CA VAL A 590 5.26 3.53 10.78
C VAL A 590 6.69 3.95 10.40
N LEU A 591 7.17 5.12 10.82
CA LEU A 591 8.49 5.64 10.45
C LEU A 591 9.66 4.77 10.96
N PRO A 592 9.64 4.24 12.20
CA PRO A 592 10.71 3.36 12.69
C PRO A 592 10.91 2.08 11.84
N LEU A 593 9.88 1.58 11.15
CA LEU A 593 10.00 0.39 10.30
C LEU A 593 10.90 0.61 9.08
N ARG A 594 11.11 1.87 8.68
CA ARG A 594 11.96 2.23 7.54
C ARG A 594 13.37 1.66 7.63
N GLN A 595 13.94 1.57 8.84
CA GLN A 595 15.30 1.04 9.02
C GLN A 595 15.43 -0.42 8.54
N LEU A 596 14.33 -1.19 8.54
CA LEU A 596 14.31 -2.58 8.07
C LEU A 596 14.42 -2.70 6.54
N PHE A 597 14.08 -1.64 5.79
CA PHE A 597 14.01 -1.67 4.32
C PHE A 597 15.10 -0.84 3.64
N VAL A 598 15.75 0.09 4.37
CA VAL A 598 16.78 0.98 3.82
C VAL A 598 18.20 0.46 4.07
N ASP A 599 18.43 -0.27 5.16
CA ASP A 599 19.75 -0.84 5.45
C ASP A 599 20.02 -2.08 4.59
N THR A 600 21.08 -2.03 3.77
CA THR A 600 21.43 -3.13 2.86
C THR A 600 22.00 -4.36 3.56
N GLN A 601 22.31 -4.27 4.86
CA GLN A 601 22.77 -5.40 5.67
C GLN A 601 21.61 -6.21 6.27
N VAL A 602 20.37 -5.73 6.11
CA VAL A 602 19.17 -6.35 6.66
C VAL A 602 18.54 -7.31 5.64
N PRO A 603 18.21 -8.58 6.01
CA PRO A 603 17.67 -9.59 5.10
C PRO A 603 16.17 -9.43 4.82
N CYS A 604 15.67 -8.20 4.72
CA CYS A 604 14.25 -7.93 4.42
C CYS A 604 14.01 -7.84 2.91
N PRO A 605 12.80 -8.19 2.43
CA PRO A 605 12.47 -8.16 1.02
C PRO A 605 12.26 -6.73 0.53
N THR A 606 13.35 -6.00 0.29
CA THR A 606 13.33 -4.60 -0.17
C THR A 606 12.56 -4.38 -1.46
N HIS A 607 12.41 -5.42 -2.29
CA HIS A 607 11.55 -5.41 -3.48
C HIS A 607 10.05 -5.28 -3.18
N LEU A 608 9.61 -5.51 -1.95
CA LEU A 608 8.23 -5.31 -1.47
C LEU A 608 8.03 -3.94 -0.81
N ALA A 609 9.08 -3.14 -0.60
CA ALA A 609 9.02 -1.88 0.14
C ALA A 609 7.94 -0.92 -0.40
N ASP A 610 7.84 -0.78 -1.73
CA ASP A 610 6.85 0.07 -2.38
C ASP A 610 5.42 -0.46 -2.23
N TYR A 611 5.27 -1.80 -2.26
CA TYR A 611 3.97 -2.45 -2.07
C TYR A 611 3.47 -2.34 -0.63
N LEU A 612 4.36 -2.52 0.36
CA LEU A 612 4.01 -2.54 1.78
C LEU A 612 3.78 -1.13 2.34
N CYS A 613 4.67 -0.18 2.04
CA CYS A 613 4.54 1.18 2.55
C CYS A 613 5.31 2.19 1.68
N SER A 614 4.80 2.44 0.48
CA SER A 614 5.44 3.31 -0.53
C SER A 614 5.93 4.65 0.01
N CYS A 615 5.12 5.35 0.81
CA CYS A 615 5.45 6.70 1.29
C CYS A 615 6.56 6.73 2.34
N VAL A 616 6.84 5.59 2.99
CA VAL A 616 7.78 5.50 4.11
C VAL A 616 9.04 4.73 3.75
N PHE A 617 8.93 3.66 2.94
CA PHE A 617 10.07 2.77 2.67
C PHE A 617 10.84 3.12 1.39
N THR A 618 10.31 4.03 0.56
CA THR A 618 10.99 4.50 -0.65
C THR A 618 11.60 5.90 -0.44
N GLY A 619 12.57 6.30 -1.28
CA GLY A 619 13.15 7.66 -1.25
C GLY A 619 14.22 7.91 -0.19
N GLU A 620 14.62 9.18 0.01
CA GLU A 620 15.63 9.63 0.99
C GLU A 620 15.02 9.97 2.37
N GLU A 621 15.84 9.95 3.43
CA GLU A 621 15.42 10.13 4.84
C GLU A 621 14.73 11.47 5.13
N ASN A 622 15.03 12.50 4.33
CA ASN A 622 14.44 13.85 4.42
C ASN A 622 13.52 14.20 3.25
N SER A 623 12.94 13.19 2.60
CA SER A 623 11.99 13.42 1.51
C SER A 623 10.69 14.08 1.99
N GLU A 624 10.03 14.78 1.07
CA GLU A 624 8.72 15.41 1.31
C GLU A 624 7.69 14.36 1.79
N ASN A 625 7.71 13.15 1.22
CA ASN A 625 6.84 12.04 1.62
C ASN A 625 6.97 11.68 3.11
N ILE A 626 8.20 11.60 3.65
CA ILE A 626 8.44 11.28 5.06
C ILE A 626 7.91 12.41 5.96
N THR A 627 8.06 13.66 5.54
CA THR A 627 7.52 14.82 6.27
C THR A 627 6.00 14.78 6.28
N MET A 628 5.37 14.48 5.14
CA MET A 628 3.91 14.36 5.03
C MET A 628 3.36 13.27 5.93
N VAL A 629 3.95 12.06 5.92
CA VAL A 629 3.53 10.96 6.78
C VAL A 629 3.71 11.33 8.26
N ARG A 630 4.82 11.97 8.64
CA ARG A 630 5.07 12.41 10.02
C ARG A 630 3.98 13.36 10.53
N GLU A 631 3.61 14.35 9.73
CA GLU A 631 2.57 15.31 10.12
C GLU A 631 1.17 14.68 10.08
N ALA A 632 0.89 13.77 9.12
CA ALA A 632 -0.35 13.01 9.08
C ALA A 632 -0.53 12.13 10.33
N THR A 633 0.51 11.40 10.75
CA THR A 633 0.50 10.59 11.98
C THR A 633 0.14 11.43 13.21
N LYS A 634 0.74 12.62 13.36
CA LYS A 634 0.40 13.54 14.46
C LYS A 634 -1.05 14.01 14.39
N ALA A 635 -1.51 14.38 13.18
CA ALA A 635 -2.87 14.87 12.98
C ALA A 635 -3.92 13.79 13.25
N TYR A 636 -3.69 12.54 12.86
CA TYR A 636 -4.56 11.41 13.15
C TYR A 636 -4.70 11.20 14.66
N ARG A 637 -3.59 11.20 15.40
CA ARG A 637 -3.58 11.04 16.87
C ARG A 637 -4.36 12.14 17.58
N LEU A 638 -4.09 13.40 17.22
CA LEU A 638 -4.79 14.56 17.78
C LEU A 638 -6.29 14.53 17.46
N GLY A 639 -6.65 14.15 16.23
CA GLY A 639 -8.03 14.01 15.80
C GLY A 639 -8.78 12.91 16.57
N ILE A 640 -8.15 11.75 16.79
CA ILE A 640 -8.72 10.66 17.60
C ILE A 640 -8.92 11.16 19.03
N GLN A 641 -7.91 11.79 19.62
CA GLN A 641 -7.98 12.32 20.97
C GLN A 641 -9.13 13.31 21.12
N SER A 642 -9.20 14.31 20.24
CA SER A 642 -10.28 15.32 20.21
C SER A 642 -11.67 14.68 20.06
N LEU A 643 -11.81 13.72 19.15
CA LEU A 643 -13.08 13.02 18.92
C LEU A 643 -13.56 12.29 20.17
N ILE A 644 -12.68 11.59 20.89
CA ILE A 644 -13.06 10.84 22.09
C ILE A 644 -13.27 11.77 23.30
N GLU A 645 -12.38 12.76 23.50
CA GLU A 645 -12.47 13.72 24.60
C GLU A 645 -13.66 14.68 24.48
N SER A 646 -14.29 14.79 23.31
CA SER A 646 -15.54 15.54 23.10
C SER A 646 -16.71 15.06 23.98
N GLY A 647 -16.60 13.88 24.60
CA GLY A 647 -17.67 13.26 25.40
C GLY A 647 -18.81 12.70 24.57
N ARG A 648 -18.72 12.73 23.23
CA ARG A 648 -19.76 12.24 22.30
C ARG A 648 -20.23 10.81 22.57
N TYR A 649 -19.35 9.96 23.07
CA TYR A 649 -19.61 8.54 23.30
C TYR A 649 -19.79 8.16 24.78
N ASP A 650 -19.75 9.15 25.68
CA ASP A 650 -19.91 8.99 27.13
C ASP A 650 -21.30 9.48 27.59
N THR A 651 -22.31 9.32 26.73
CA THR A 651 -23.67 9.84 26.99
C THR A 651 -24.51 8.95 27.92
N HIS A 652 -24.06 7.72 28.18
CA HIS A 652 -24.74 6.76 29.05
C HIS A 652 -23.76 5.76 29.68
N GLU A 653 -24.09 5.29 30.88
CA GLU A 653 -23.22 4.43 31.68
C GLU A 653 -22.88 3.07 31.04
N ASN A 654 -23.60 2.63 30.01
CA ASN A 654 -23.41 1.31 29.41
C ASN A 654 -22.53 1.32 28.14
N PHE A 655 -21.88 2.44 27.80
CA PHE A 655 -20.98 2.53 26.65
C PHE A 655 -19.88 3.54 26.93
N THR A 656 -18.67 3.27 26.46
CA THR A 656 -17.59 4.28 26.41
C THR A 656 -16.56 3.84 25.37
N VAL A 657 -15.79 4.80 24.85
CA VAL A 657 -14.64 4.56 23.97
C VAL A 657 -13.37 4.96 24.72
N VAL A 658 -12.37 4.08 24.73
CA VAL A 658 -11.10 4.32 25.43
C VAL A 658 -9.96 4.15 24.44
N ILE A 659 -9.12 5.19 24.34
CA ILE A 659 -7.91 5.19 23.51
C ILE A 659 -6.83 4.33 24.18
N GLN A 660 -6.14 3.49 23.39
CA GLN A 660 -4.96 2.72 23.79
C GLN A 660 -3.73 3.23 23.02
N PRO A 661 -2.89 4.09 23.61
CA PRO A 661 -1.83 4.81 22.89
C PRO A 661 -0.51 4.03 22.74
N PHE A 662 -0.45 2.76 23.14
CA PHE A 662 0.82 2.03 23.34
C PHE A 662 1.67 1.78 22.08
N LEU A 663 1.19 2.18 20.90
CA LEU A 663 1.89 2.14 19.62
C LEU A 663 2.36 3.53 19.14
N GLN A 664 2.15 4.59 19.93
CA GLN A 664 2.50 5.95 19.54
C GLN A 664 4.01 6.14 19.39
N ASN A 665 4.80 5.56 20.31
CA ASN A 665 6.25 5.69 20.38
C ASN A 665 6.93 4.31 20.29
N GLY A 666 6.45 3.45 19.39
CA GLY A 666 6.99 2.12 19.14
C GLY A 666 8.45 2.16 18.68
N LYS A 667 9.26 1.23 19.18
CA LYS A 667 10.64 1.03 18.75
C LYS A 667 10.80 -0.35 18.11
N ILE A 668 11.69 -0.44 17.13
CA ILE A 668 12.04 -1.73 16.54
C ILE A 668 12.75 -2.59 17.59
N PRO A 669 12.31 -3.84 17.81
CA PRO A 669 13.01 -4.77 18.67
C PRO A 669 14.44 -5.02 18.18
N LEU A 670 15.44 -4.86 19.05
CA LEU A 670 16.85 -5.09 18.75
C LEU A 670 17.37 -6.32 19.50
N GLY A 671 18.26 -7.07 18.85
CA GLY A 671 19.04 -8.15 19.45
C GLY A 671 20.21 -7.64 20.30
N GLN A 672 20.95 -8.58 20.90
CA GLN A 672 22.10 -8.26 21.77
C GLN A 672 23.27 -7.60 21.01
N ASP A 673 23.32 -7.77 19.70
CA ASP A 673 24.29 -7.17 18.78
C ASP A 673 23.86 -5.78 18.28
N GLY A 674 22.70 -5.29 18.71
CA GLY A 674 22.12 -4.00 18.30
C GLY A 674 21.43 -4.03 16.93
N GLN A 675 21.33 -5.21 16.29
CA GLN A 675 20.63 -5.38 15.01
C GLN A 675 19.14 -5.68 15.23
N PRO A 676 18.24 -5.39 14.27
CA PRO A 676 16.82 -5.76 14.41
C PRO A 676 16.61 -7.25 14.65
N ASP A 677 15.80 -7.61 15.65
CA ASP A 677 15.41 -9.00 15.92
C ASP A 677 14.23 -9.39 15.03
N PHE A 678 14.53 -10.01 13.88
CA PHE A 678 13.54 -10.44 12.90
C PHE A 678 12.56 -11.49 13.42
N SER A 679 12.83 -12.15 14.55
CA SER A 679 11.87 -13.12 15.11
C SER A 679 10.56 -12.47 15.59
N TYR A 680 10.50 -11.14 15.70
CA TYR A 680 9.28 -10.38 15.97
C TYR A 680 8.45 -10.07 14.72
N PHE A 681 8.97 -10.31 13.53
CA PHE A 681 8.33 -9.98 12.26
C PHE A 681 8.06 -11.24 11.43
N ALA A 682 6.99 -11.20 10.66
CA ALA A 682 6.74 -12.14 9.58
C ALA A 682 7.81 -11.98 8.48
N PRO A 683 7.88 -12.90 7.50
CA PRO A 683 8.93 -12.90 6.47
C PRO A 683 8.98 -11.64 5.59
N ASP A 684 7.94 -10.79 5.63
CA ASP A 684 7.91 -9.50 4.94
C ASP A 684 8.58 -8.36 5.70
N CYS A 685 9.01 -8.58 6.94
CA CYS A 685 9.57 -7.56 7.83
C CYS A 685 8.64 -6.38 8.13
N PHE A 686 7.34 -6.52 7.89
CA PHE A 686 6.35 -5.47 8.13
C PHE A 686 5.30 -5.94 9.12
N HIS A 687 4.68 -7.10 8.86
CA HIS A 687 3.71 -7.66 9.78
C HIS A 687 4.42 -8.32 10.97
N PRO A 688 3.83 -8.28 12.18
CA PRO A 688 4.42 -8.96 13.33
C PRO A 688 4.24 -10.49 13.22
N SER A 689 5.25 -11.25 13.66
CA SER A 689 5.16 -12.70 13.81
C SER A 689 4.32 -13.08 15.03
N GLN A 690 4.19 -14.38 15.33
CA GLN A 690 3.59 -14.86 16.57
C GLN A 690 4.25 -14.29 17.83
N LYS A 691 5.57 -14.06 17.80
CA LYS A 691 6.31 -13.40 18.89
C LYS A 691 5.89 -11.94 19.04
N GLY A 692 5.77 -11.20 17.93
CA GLY A 692 5.30 -9.82 17.90
C GLY A 692 3.85 -9.70 18.39
N HIS A 693 2.96 -10.55 17.88
CA HIS A 693 1.57 -10.64 18.30
C HIS A 693 1.41 -10.93 19.81
N SER A 694 2.24 -11.82 20.36
CA SER A 694 2.25 -12.11 21.80
C SER A 694 2.57 -10.84 22.63
N GLN A 695 3.56 -10.05 22.20
CA GLN A 695 3.88 -8.79 22.89
C GLN A 695 2.82 -7.70 22.72
N LEU A 696 2.20 -7.59 21.54
CA LEU A 696 1.08 -6.68 21.31
C LEU A 696 -0.11 -7.01 22.22
N ALA A 697 -0.44 -8.29 22.39
CA ALA A 697 -1.50 -8.74 23.30
C ALA A 697 -1.20 -8.38 24.77
N LYS A 698 0.04 -8.59 25.22
CA LYS A 698 0.51 -8.22 26.57
C LYS A 698 0.43 -6.71 26.79
N ALA A 699 0.89 -5.92 25.82
CA ALA A 699 0.87 -4.46 25.89
C ALA A 699 -0.56 -3.91 25.95
N LEU A 700 -1.46 -4.41 25.11
CA LEU A 700 -2.87 -4.01 25.13
C LEU A 700 -3.55 -4.36 26.46
N TRP A 701 -3.34 -5.58 26.97
CA TRP A 701 -3.88 -5.97 28.27
C TRP A 701 -3.43 -5.02 29.38
N ASN A 702 -2.12 -4.74 29.46
CA ASN A 702 -1.58 -3.84 30.46
C ASN A 702 -2.08 -2.40 30.29
N ALA A 703 -2.17 -1.90 29.05
CA ALA A 703 -2.71 -0.58 28.74
C ALA A 703 -4.18 -0.46 29.16
N MET A 704 -4.99 -1.52 28.98
CA MET A 704 -6.39 -1.54 29.40
C MET A 704 -6.58 -1.47 30.92
N LEU A 705 -5.62 -1.94 31.71
CA LEU A 705 -5.65 -1.84 33.19
C LEU A 705 -5.15 -0.49 33.71
N GLN A 706 -4.38 0.25 32.92
CA GLN A 706 -3.85 1.55 33.32
C GLN A 706 -4.95 2.63 33.34
N PRO A 707 -4.92 3.56 34.32
CA PRO A 707 -5.84 4.70 34.35
C PRO A 707 -5.74 5.56 33.10
N VAL A 708 -6.86 6.08 32.61
CA VAL A 708 -6.90 7.08 31.52
C VAL A 708 -6.11 8.33 31.95
N GLY A 709 -5.29 8.85 31.04
CA GLY A 709 -4.31 9.91 31.31
C GLY A 709 -2.95 9.41 31.84
N GLN A 710 -2.84 8.12 32.20
CA GLN A 710 -1.58 7.47 32.62
C GLN A 710 -1.27 6.20 31.81
N LYS A 711 -1.98 6.00 30.69
CA LYS A 711 -1.73 4.87 29.81
C LYS A 711 -0.37 5.06 29.12
N ALA A 712 0.41 3.99 29.03
CA ALA A 712 1.71 4.00 28.37
C ALA A 712 1.52 4.17 26.85
N ASP A 713 2.36 5.02 26.26
CA ASP A 713 2.42 5.31 24.83
C ASP A 713 3.38 4.38 24.06
N SER A 714 4.07 3.50 24.79
CA SER A 714 5.05 2.54 24.30
C SER A 714 5.31 1.45 25.34
N PHE A 715 5.75 0.27 24.88
CA PHE A 715 6.33 -0.78 25.70
C PHE A 715 7.63 -1.27 25.07
N ASP A 716 8.53 -1.77 25.89
CA ASP A 716 9.72 -2.47 25.41
C ASP A 716 9.35 -3.91 25.00
N PHE A 717 9.19 -4.12 23.70
CA PHE A 717 8.87 -5.44 23.15
C PHE A 717 10.02 -6.44 23.22
N THR A 718 11.25 -6.01 23.48
CA THR A 718 12.39 -6.91 23.72
C THR A 718 12.42 -7.45 25.15
N ALA A 719 11.82 -6.72 26.08
CA ALA A 719 11.61 -7.19 27.44
C ALA A 719 10.46 -8.20 27.52
N ASP A 720 10.52 -9.11 28.50
CA ASP A 720 9.39 -9.97 28.80
C ASP A 720 8.30 -9.14 29.50
N ILE A 721 7.35 -8.61 28.73
CA ILE A 721 6.21 -7.85 29.28
C ILE A 721 5.39 -8.81 30.15
N VAL A 722 5.41 -8.56 31.46
CA VAL A 722 4.64 -9.35 32.42
C VAL A 722 3.18 -8.90 32.39
N LEU A 723 2.24 -9.86 32.34
CA LEU A 723 0.81 -9.58 32.44
C LEU A 723 0.46 -9.05 33.83
N GLY A 724 -0.01 -7.80 33.88
CA GLY A 724 -0.48 -7.16 35.10
C GLY A 724 -1.81 -7.73 35.58
N CYS A 725 -2.12 -7.48 36.85
CA CYS A 725 -3.37 -7.92 37.49
C CYS A 725 -4.18 -6.75 38.00
N PRO A 726 -5.53 -6.78 37.86
CA PRO A 726 -6.39 -5.88 38.60
C PRO A 726 -6.12 -6.00 40.11
N THR A 727 -6.12 -4.87 40.80
CA THR A 727 -5.89 -4.84 42.27
C THR A 727 -7.21 -4.61 42.98
N GLN A 728 -7.28 -4.93 44.28
CA GLN A 728 -8.50 -4.67 45.08
C GLN A 728 -8.94 -3.19 45.04
N ASN A 729 -7.99 -2.26 44.93
CA ASN A 729 -8.26 -0.82 44.84
C ASN A 729 -8.57 -0.34 43.41
N LYS A 730 -8.19 -1.10 42.38
CA LYS A 730 -8.43 -0.80 40.97
C LYS A 730 -8.82 -2.10 40.22
N PRO A 731 -10.03 -2.63 40.47
CA PRO A 731 -10.43 -3.94 39.94
C PRO A 731 -11.02 -3.88 38.51
N PHE A 732 -11.24 -2.67 37.98
CA PHE A 732 -11.97 -2.45 36.73
C PHE A 732 -11.03 -2.18 35.55
N LEU A 733 -11.52 -2.41 34.33
CA LEU A 733 -10.89 -1.90 33.11
C LEU A 733 -10.89 -0.36 33.15
N GLY A 734 -9.76 0.26 32.79
CA GLY A 734 -9.55 1.70 32.92
C GLY A 734 -10.41 2.49 31.94
N THR A 735 -11.30 3.32 32.48
CA THR A 735 -12.17 4.25 31.74
C THR A 735 -11.97 5.67 32.29
N HIS A 736 -12.48 6.70 31.60
CA HIS A 736 -12.30 8.08 32.05
C HIS A 736 -12.84 8.28 33.49
N LYS A 737 -14.04 7.76 33.77
CA LYS A 737 -14.74 7.94 35.06
C LYS A 737 -14.07 7.23 36.22
N ASN A 738 -13.68 5.95 36.07
CA ASN A 738 -13.03 5.20 37.16
C ASN A 738 -11.54 5.54 37.34
N SER A 739 -10.98 6.37 36.45
CA SER A 739 -9.63 6.94 36.56
C SER A 739 -9.62 8.31 37.24
N ASN A 740 -10.79 8.88 37.58
CA ASN A 740 -10.95 10.30 37.94
C ASN A 740 -10.33 11.24 36.90
N TYR A 741 -10.40 10.84 35.62
CA TYR A 741 -9.90 11.65 34.53
C TYR A 741 -11.03 12.57 34.07
N THR A 742 -10.84 13.87 34.28
CA THR A 742 -11.68 14.89 33.64
C THR A 742 -11.09 15.11 32.25
N PRO A 743 -11.87 14.93 31.17
CA PRO A 743 -11.44 15.36 29.84
C PRO A 743 -10.93 16.78 29.94
N VAL A 744 -9.71 17.01 29.46
CA VAL A 744 -9.24 18.37 29.27
C VAL A 744 -10.16 18.91 28.19
N GLU A 745 -11.15 19.75 28.54
CA GLU A 745 -11.81 20.57 27.53
C GLU A 745 -10.66 21.24 26.77
N PRO A 746 -10.49 21.01 25.45
CA PRO A 746 -9.56 21.82 24.69
C PRO A 746 -10.05 23.24 24.90
N THR A 747 -9.31 24.00 25.71
CA THR A 747 -9.67 25.34 26.14
C THR A 747 -9.69 26.20 24.89
N SER A 748 -10.85 26.29 24.26
CA SER A 748 -11.19 27.33 23.31
C SER A 748 -11.89 28.47 24.05
N GLU A 749 -11.38 28.84 25.23
CA GLU A 749 -11.46 30.24 25.63
C GLU A 749 -10.42 31.00 24.79
N PRO A 750 -10.77 32.18 24.25
CA PRO A 750 -9.91 32.91 23.34
C PRO A 750 -8.64 33.28 24.08
N ILE A 751 -7.52 32.73 23.63
CA ILE A 751 -6.23 33.28 23.99
C ILE A 751 -6.21 34.68 23.34
N GLU A 752 -6.43 35.73 24.14
CA GLU A 752 -6.35 37.13 23.69
C GLU A 752 -4.91 37.56 23.35
N ASN A 753 -4.00 36.60 23.19
CA ASN A 753 -2.57 36.78 23.13
C ASN A 753 -1.94 35.81 22.12
N TRP A 754 -1.69 36.31 20.91
CA TRP A 754 -1.02 35.59 19.82
C TRP A 754 0.47 35.94 19.74
N GLY A 755 1.06 36.26 20.90
CA GLY A 755 2.47 36.56 21.06
C GLY A 755 3.34 35.32 21.26
N SER A 756 4.64 35.55 21.36
CA SER A 756 5.66 34.52 21.57
C SER A 756 6.63 34.95 22.68
N GLU A 757 7.32 33.98 23.26
CA GLU A 757 8.39 34.16 24.20
C GLU A 757 9.72 33.95 23.49
N LEU A 758 10.60 34.95 23.56
CA LEU A 758 11.91 34.91 22.95
C LEU A 758 12.98 35.01 24.03
N SER A 759 13.48 33.85 24.45
CA SER A 759 14.51 33.71 25.49
C SER A 759 15.87 33.43 24.87
N CYS A 760 16.45 34.43 24.21
CA CYS A 760 17.80 34.33 23.67
C CYS A 760 18.86 34.77 24.70
N PRO A 761 20.05 34.15 24.74
CA PRO A 761 21.17 34.72 25.48
C PRO A 761 21.43 36.15 25.00
N GLU A 762 21.68 37.07 25.94
CA GLU A 762 21.77 38.50 25.70
C GLU A 762 22.76 38.80 24.56
N GLN A 763 22.25 39.13 23.37
CA GLN A 763 23.10 39.48 22.23
C GLN A 763 23.38 40.97 22.31
N SER A 764 24.56 41.31 22.84
CA SER A 764 25.07 42.68 22.81
C SER A 764 25.13 43.17 21.35
N PRO A 765 24.86 44.47 21.09
CA PRO A 765 25.07 45.07 19.78
C PRO A 765 26.47 44.74 19.22
N SER A 766 26.61 44.69 17.90
CA SER A 766 27.92 44.51 17.28
C SER A 766 28.89 45.57 17.82
N SER A 767 30.15 45.18 18.05
CA SER A 767 31.18 46.10 18.60
C SER A 767 31.40 47.35 17.74
N HIS A 768 31.04 47.25 16.47
CA HIS A 768 30.93 48.32 15.50
C HIS A 768 29.73 48.02 14.58
N VAL A 769 29.12 49.05 13.99
CA VAL A 769 28.06 48.87 12.99
C VAL A 769 28.66 48.20 11.76
N PRO A 770 28.13 47.05 11.29
CA PRO A 770 28.72 46.34 10.16
C PRO A 770 28.62 47.16 8.88
N THR A 771 29.61 47.04 8.00
CA THR A 771 29.60 47.66 6.67
C THR A 771 29.08 46.73 5.59
N SER A 772 29.13 45.41 5.83
CA SER A 772 28.61 44.37 4.94
C SER A 772 27.30 43.78 5.46
N VAL A 773 26.35 43.57 4.56
CA VAL A 773 25.05 42.95 4.83
C VAL A 773 25.21 41.49 5.24
N HIS A 774 26.32 40.87 4.85
CA HIS A 774 26.65 39.47 5.15
C HIS A 774 27.09 39.27 6.61
N GLU A 775 27.34 40.36 7.34
CA GLU A 775 27.69 40.38 8.77
C GLU A 775 26.59 41.04 9.63
N LEU A 776 25.40 41.26 9.03
CA LEU A 776 24.31 41.97 9.66
C LEU A 776 23.64 41.13 10.76
N ARG A 777 23.63 41.62 12.01
CA ARG A 777 22.91 40.99 13.12
C ARG A 777 21.55 41.64 13.35
N PRO A 778 20.59 40.97 14.01
CA PRO A 778 19.31 41.59 14.33
C PRO A 778 19.40 42.90 15.11
N ALA A 779 20.36 43.02 16.03
CA ALA A 779 20.58 44.23 16.83
C ALA A 779 21.08 45.43 16.00
N ASP A 780 21.67 45.20 14.82
CA ASP A 780 22.23 46.23 13.96
C ASP A 780 21.16 46.91 13.08
N ILE A 781 19.98 46.28 12.92
CA ILE A 781 18.87 46.83 12.15
C ILE A 781 18.28 48.01 12.89
N ARG A 782 18.32 49.19 12.26
CA ARG A 782 17.78 50.43 12.83
C ARG A 782 16.45 50.84 12.22
N VAL A 783 16.23 50.49 10.96
CA VAL A 783 15.06 50.90 10.18
C VAL A 783 14.36 49.68 9.61
N ILE A 784 13.03 49.65 9.72
CA ILE A 784 12.19 48.65 9.05
C ILE A 784 11.23 49.34 8.06
N GLY A 785 11.06 48.74 6.89
CA GLY A 785 10.15 49.18 5.83
C GLY A 785 9.40 48.00 5.22
N ALA A 786 8.26 48.26 4.59
CA ALA A 786 7.55 47.21 3.86
C ALA A 786 6.73 47.81 2.73
N LEU A 787 6.66 47.07 1.63
CA LEU A 787 5.78 47.33 0.51
C LEU A 787 5.00 46.05 0.19
N GLY A 788 3.76 46.22 -0.25
CA GLY A 788 2.83 45.10 -0.28
C GLY A 788 1.43 45.42 -0.75
N ASP A 789 0.58 44.40 -0.61
CA ASP A 789 -0.86 44.45 -0.84
C ASP A 789 -1.67 44.43 0.48
N SER A 790 -2.92 44.01 0.42
CA SER A 790 -3.83 43.89 1.57
C SER A 790 -3.26 43.07 2.74
N LEU A 791 -2.45 42.04 2.47
CA LEU A 791 -1.83 41.23 3.53
C LEU A 791 -0.81 42.04 4.34
N THR A 792 -0.04 42.90 3.68
CA THR A 792 0.96 43.77 4.33
C THR A 792 0.30 44.97 5.05
N THR A 793 -0.91 45.34 4.67
CA THR A 793 -1.73 46.31 5.42
C THR A 793 -2.52 45.70 6.59
N ALA A 794 -2.48 44.37 6.76
CA ALA A 794 -3.22 43.61 7.76
C ALA A 794 -4.75 43.79 7.69
N VAL A 795 -5.32 43.73 6.48
CA VAL A 795 -6.78 43.68 6.30
C VAL A 795 -7.35 42.47 7.04
N GLY A 796 -8.46 42.66 7.75
CA GLY A 796 -9.16 41.57 8.42
C GLY A 796 -8.49 41.04 9.69
N ALA A 797 -7.38 41.65 10.15
CA ALA A 797 -6.69 41.23 11.37
C ALA A 797 -7.63 41.20 12.60
N LYS A 798 -8.49 42.23 12.75
CA LYS A 798 -9.56 42.22 13.75
C LYS A 798 -10.91 41.93 13.09
N ALA A 799 -11.25 40.64 13.01
CA ALA A 799 -12.58 40.23 12.57
C ALA A 799 -13.68 40.81 13.49
N PRO A 800 -14.88 41.15 12.95
CA PRO A 800 -15.32 40.97 11.57
C PRO A 800 -15.00 42.15 10.63
N ASP A 801 -14.14 43.11 11.03
CA ASP A 801 -13.86 44.31 10.23
C ASP A 801 -12.88 44.04 9.09
N LEU A 802 -13.39 44.10 7.86
CA LEU A 802 -12.63 43.96 6.61
C LEU A 802 -12.33 45.29 5.91
N GLU A 803 -12.90 46.39 6.40
CA GLU A 803 -12.77 47.71 5.76
C GLU A 803 -11.61 48.52 6.31
N THR A 804 -11.07 48.15 7.47
CA THR A 804 -9.95 48.83 8.12
C THR A 804 -8.61 48.17 7.81
N ASP A 805 -7.62 48.98 7.41
CA ASP A 805 -6.21 48.56 7.35
C ASP A 805 -5.61 48.57 8.77
N TRP A 806 -5.46 47.42 9.41
CA TRP A 806 -4.87 47.30 10.74
C TRP A 806 -3.34 47.33 10.68
N ARG A 807 -2.76 48.41 10.14
CA ARG A 807 -1.31 48.50 9.86
C ARG A 807 -0.44 48.23 11.08
N GLY A 808 -0.88 48.59 12.28
CA GLY A 808 -0.19 48.29 13.53
C GLY A 808 -0.08 46.80 13.87
N LEU A 809 -0.95 45.95 13.31
CA LEU A 809 -0.97 44.49 13.44
C LEU A 809 -0.36 43.77 12.23
N SER A 810 0.22 44.49 11.27
CA SER A 810 0.87 43.89 10.10
C SER A 810 1.99 42.94 10.52
N TRP A 811 1.93 41.70 10.03
CA TRP A 811 2.90 40.66 10.34
C TRP A 811 4.35 41.07 10.03
N SER A 812 4.58 41.84 8.97
CA SER A 812 5.92 42.23 8.51
C SER A 812 6.40 43.60 9.00
N ILE A 813 5.50 44.50 9.43
CA ILE A 813 5.87 45.88 9.79
C ILE A 813 5.00 46.54 10.88
N GLY A 814 4.02 45.85 11.44
CA GLY A 814 3.22 46.38 12.56
C GLY A 814 3.98 46.36 13.88
N GLY A 815 3.85 47.39 14.71
CA GLY A 815 4.52 47.48 16.01
C GLY A 815 3.60 47.74 17.19
N ASP A 816 2.29 47.52 17.03
CA ASP A 816 1.34 47.55 18.14
C ASP A 816 1.64 46.41 19.12
N GLU A 817 1.34 46.64 20.41
CA GLU A 817 1.58 45.71 21.52
C GLU A 817 3.06 45.28 21.70
N THR A 818 3.30 44.35 22.62
CA THR A 818 4.61 43.70 22.80
C THR A 818 4.65 42.33 22.11
N LEU A 819 5.86 41.78 21.92
CA LEU A 819 6.03 40.42 21.35
C LEU A 819 5.24 39.38 22.14
N GLU A 820 5.19 39.53 23.46
CA GLU A 820 4.50 38.62 24.37
C GLU A 820 2.99 38.60 24.17
N ILE A 821 2.42 39.60 23.48
CA ILE A 821 0.97 39.78 23.22
C ILE A 821 0.63 39.54 21.75
N GLN A 822 1.44 40.07 20.83
CA GLN A 822 1.26 39.93 19.39
C GLN A 822 2.61 39.77 18.69
N ALA A 823 2.79 38.66 18.00
CA ALA A 823 3.95 38.48 17.14
C ALA A 823 3.83 39.33 15.86
N THR A 824 4.81 40.18 15.65
CA THR A 824 5.08 40.89 14.39
C THR A 824 6.60 40.97 14.23
N LEU A 825 7.09 41.14 13.01
CA LEU A 825 8.54 41.27 12.78
C LEU A 825 9.16 42.44 13.58
N PRO A 826 8.56 43.65 13.65
CA PRO A 826 9.03 44.70 14.55
C PRO A 826 9.03 44.31 16.04
N ASN A 827 7.99 43.62 16.51
CA ASN A 827 7.91 43.21 17.92
C ASN A 827 9.02 42.22 18.30
N ILE A 828 9.40 41.35 17.37
CA ILE A 828 10.56 40.45 17.52
C ILE A 828 11.86 41.26 17.53
N LEU A 829 12.06 42.13 16.53
CA LEU A 829 13.28 42.93 16.41
C LEU A 829 13.50 43.90 17.58
N LYS A 830 12.43 44.44 18.17
CA LYS A 830 12.50 45.30 19.38
C LYS A 830 13.15 44.60 20.58
N LYS A 831 13.17 43.26 20.62
CA LYS A 831 13.91 42.51 21.66
C LYS A 831 15.42 42.60 21.52
N PHE A 832 15.92 42.84 20.30
CA PHE A 832 17.34 43.01 20.01
C PHE A 832 17.74 44.49 19.91
N ASN A 833 16.87 45.32 19.32
CA ASN A 833 17.08 46.77 19.21
C ASN A 833 15.79 47.52 19.59
N PRO A 834 15.66 48.00 20.84
CA PRO A 834 14.46 48.72 21.29
C PRO A 834 14.25 50.08 20.59
N ASN A 835 15.27 50.58 19.87
CA ASN A 835 15.22 51.85 19.15
C ASN A 835 14.89 51.70 17.65
N LEU A 836 14.34 50.55 17.24
CA LEU A 836 13.88 50.30 15.87
C LEU A 836 12.90 51.40 15.42
N PHE A 837 13.07 51.92 14.20
CA PHE A 837 12.22 52.95 13.62
C PHE A 837 11.59 52.50 12.30
N GLY A 838 10.42 53.06 11.95
CA GLY A 838 9.76 52.84 10.65
C GLY A 838 8.57 51.88 10.67
N PHE A 839 8.34 51.15 11.78
CA PHE A 839 7.16 50.29 11.93
C PHE A 839 5.85 51.11 11.98
N SER A 840 4.76 50.52 11.52
CA SER A 840 3.42 51.10 11.57
C SER A 840 2.75 50.87 12.93
N THR A 841 1.89 51.79 13.34
CA THR A 841 1.02 51.65 14.53
C THR A 841 -0.43 52.03 14.21
N GLY A 842 -1.39 51.44 14.93
CA GLY A 842 -2.82 51.73 14.75
C GLY A 842 -3.32 51.51 13.32
N ILE A 843 -4.30 52.32 12.89
CA ILE A 843 -5.07 52.13 11.65
C ILE A 843 -4.95 53.27 10.63
N SER A 844 -4.27 54.37 10.98
CA SER A 844 -4.28 55.59 10.16
C SER A 844 -3.12 55.62 9.16
N LYS A 845 -3.32 56.27 8.01
CA LYS A 845 -2.20 56.54 7.08
C LYS A 845 -1.10 57.40 7.72
N GLY A 846 -1.46 58.29 8.66
CA GLY A 846 -0.49 59.12 9.39
C GLY A 846 0.39 58.35 10.37
N THR A 847 0.00 57.12 10.73
CA THR A 847 0.75 56.21 11.62
C THR A 847 1.31 55.00 10.86
N ALA A 848 1.32 55.05 9.53
CA ALA A 848 1.84 53.97 8.68
C ALA A 848 3.37 53.83 8.73
N GLY A 849 4.11 54.82 9.26
CA GLY A 849 5.58 54.76 9.28
C GLY A 849 6.14 54.59 7.87
N PHE A 850 6.90 53.52 7.65
CA PHE A 850 7.46 53.09 6.37
C PHE A 850 6.71 51.88 5.77
N ASN A 851 5.46 51.66 6.16
CA ASN A 851 4.53 50.74 5.51
C ASN A 851 3.82 51.44 4.35
N VAL A 852 4.36 51.29 3.14
CA VAL A 852 3.82 51.87 1.90
C VAL A 852 2.88 50.91 1.15
N ALA A 853 2.47 49.81 1.78
CA ALA A 853 1.57 48.84 1.17
C ALA A 853 0.17 49.44 0.90
N GLU A 854 -0.46 48.99 -0.17
CA GLU A 854 -1.80 49.42 -0.59
C GLU A 854 -2.72 48.22 -0.77
N ARG A 855 -3.93 48.30 -0.23
CA ARG A 855 -4.90 47.18 -0.21
C ARG A 855 -5.11 46.47 -1.55
N ASN A 856 -5.16 47.22 -2.65
CA ASN A 856 -5.45 46.69 -3.99
C ASN A 856 -4.21 46.66 -4.90
N ALA A 857 -3.01 46.63 -4.30
CA ALA A 857 -1.78 46.59 -5.08
C ALA A 857 -1.67 45.28 -5.88
N THR A 858 -1.21 45.43 -7.12
CA THR A 858 -0.70 44.36 -7.97
C THR A 858 0.79 44.57 -8.19
N ALA A 859 1.45 43.65 -8.91
CA ALA A 859 2.87 43.80 -9.22
C ALA A 859 3.22 45.14 -9.88
N ARG A 860 2.33 45.66 -10.73
CA ARG A 860 2.49 46.96 -11.39
C ARG A 860 2.69 48.13 -10.44
N ASN A 861 2.17 48.04 -9.20
CA ASN A 861 2.28 49.08 -8.19
C ASN A 861 3.62 49.02 -7.43
N MET A 862 4.34 47.89 -7.44
CA MET A 862 5.57 47.72 -6.66
C MET A 862 6.61 48.83 -6.94
N PRO A 863 6.88 49.26 -8.19
CA PRO A 863 7.90 50.28 -8.43
C PRO A 863 7.51 51.67 -7.92
N ALA A 864 6.21 51.98 -7.84
CA ALA A 864 5.73 53.22 -7.26
C ALA A 864 5.89 53.21 -5.73
N GLN A 865 5.47 52.12 -5.08
CA GLN A 865 5.67 51.94 -3.63
C GLN A 865 7.17 51.97 -3.26
N ALA A 866 8.04 51.39 -4.08
CA ALA A 866 9.49 51.43 -3.88
C ALA A 866 10.04 52.87 -3.85
N ARG A 867 9.66 53.70 -4.84
CA ARG A 867 10.08 55.12 -4.87
C ARG A 867 9.55 55.90 -3.68
N GLU A 868 8.28 55.71 -3.33
CA GLU A 868 7.69 56.35 -2.15
C GLU A 868 8.44 55.97 -0.88
N LEU A 869 8.76 54.69 -0.68
CA LEU A 869 9.52 54.22 0.47
C LEU A 869 10.91 54.87 0.54
N VAL A 870 11.61 54.95 -0.60
CA VAL A 870 12.91 55.61 -0.70
C VAL A 870 12.82 57.09 -0.33
N GLU A 871 11.83 57.80 -0.86
CA GLU A 871 11.62 59.23 -0.58
C GLU A 871 11.29 59.47 0.90
N LEU A 872 10.42 58.65 1.49
CA LEU A 872 10.07 58.72 2.91
C LEU A 872 11.29 58.49 3.80
N MET A 873 12.13 57.50 3.48
CA MET A 873 13.38 57.25 4.20
C MET A 873 14.36 58.40 4.03
N ARG A 874 14.52 58.94 2.82
CA ARG A 874 15.45 60.04 2.52
C ARG A 874 15.08 61.35 3.22
N ASN A 875 13.79 61.62 3.34
CA ASN A 875 13.27 62.86 3.94
C ASN A 875 13.07 62.76 5.47
N SER A 876 13.24 61.58 6.06
CA SER A 876 13.06 61.40 7.50
C SER A 876 14.25 61.94 8.29
N SER A 877 13.99 62.90 9.19
CA SER A 877 14.99 63.42 10.13
C SER A 877 15.31 62.48 11.30
N LYS A 878 14.59 61.35 11.41
CA LYS A 878 14.72 60.38 12.52
C LYS A 878 15.69 59.24 12.22
N ILE A 879 16.15 59.12 10.99
CA ILE A 879 17.11 58.09 10.56
C ILE A 879 18.30 58.73 9.86
N ASN A 880 19.46 58.09 9.94
CA ASN A 880 20.57 58.40 9.07
C ASN A 880 20.42 57.59 7.77
N PHE A 881 19.92 58.24 6.72
CA PHE A 881 19.67 57.58 5.43
C PHE A 881 20.87 56.80 4.89
N LYS A 882 22.12 57.27 5.11
CA LYS A 882 23.32 56.60 4.61
C LYS A 882 23.84 55.50 5.52
N GLU A 883 23.78 55.71 6.83
CA GLU A 883 24.49 54.85 7.79
C GLU A 883 23.60 53.81 8.47
N ASP A 884 22.29 54.04 8.58
CA ASP A 884 21.40 53.12 9.28
C ASP A 884 21.07 51.90 8.42
N TRP A 885 21.17 50.69 8.97
CA TRP A 885 20.71 49.47 8.30
C TRP A 885 19.19 49.40 8.20
N LYS A 886 18.72 49.09 6.99
CA LYS A 886 17.30 49.01 6.63
C LYS A 886 16.93 47.56 6.32
N LEU A 887 15.91 47.04 7.00
CA LEU A 887 15.27 45.77 6.66
C LEU A 887 13.95 46.07 5.93
N ILE A 888 13.81 45.63 4.69
CA ILE A 888 12.59 45.87 3.90
C ILE A 888 11.95 44.53 3.53
N THR A 889 10.66 44.38 3.83
CA THR A 889 9.88 43.20 3.43
C THR A 889 9.00 43.49 2.22
N VAL A 890 9.02 42.59 1.24
CA VAL A 890 8.26 42.68 -0.01
C VAL A 890 7.37 41.45 -0.14
N LEU A 891 6.05 41.67 -0.22
CA LEU A 891 5.06 40.64 -0.57
C LEU A 891 3.92 41.29 -1.38
N VAL A 892 3.89 41.00 -2.67
CA VAL A 892 2.82 41.40 -3.60
C VAL A 892 2.64 40.28 -4.60
N GLY A 893 1.42 40.10 -5.10
CA GLY A 893 1.13 39.26 -6.27
C GLY A 893 -0.06 38.32 -6.11
N GLY A 894 -0.64 38.23 -4.90
CA GLY A 894 -1.87 37.46 -4.69
C GLY A 894 -3.01 37.98 -5.58
N SER A 895 -3.15 39.30 -5.71
CA SER A 895 -4.10 39.94 -6.62
C SER A 895 -3.88 39.57 -8.08
N ASP A 896 -2.63 39.60 -8.56
CA ASP A 896 -2.26 39.23 -9.92
C ASP A 896 -2.68 37.79 -10.23
N LEU A 897 -2.38 36.85 -9.32
CA LEU A 897 -2.78 35.44 -9.47
C LEU A 897 -4.31 35.27 -9.43
N CYS A 898 -4.98 35.91 -8.47
CA CYS A 898 -6.43 35.83 -8.30
C CYS A 898 -7.23 36.41 -9.48
N GLN A 899 -6.62 37.30 -10.26
CA GLN A 899 -7.22 37.95 -11.43
C GLN A 899 -6.59 37.50 -12.76
N TYR A 900 -5.68 36.51 -12.73
CA TYR A 900 -4.94 36.04 -13.91
C TYR A 900 -5.85 35.70 -15.09
N CYS A 901 -6.91 34.92 -14.85
CA CYS A 901 -7.87 34.50 -15.87
C CYS A 901 -8.72 35.64 -16.45
N LEU A 902 -8.78 36.81 -15.79
CA LEU A 902 -9.53 37.98 -16.26
C LEU A 902 -8.72 38.84 -17.23
N ASP A 903 -7.40 38.89 -17.03
CA ASP A 903 -6.44 39.59 -17.91
C ASP A 903 -5.07 38.91 -17.83
N LYS A 904 -4.88 37.89 -18.67
CA LYS A 904 -3.66 37.08 -18.70
C LYS A 904 -2.42 37.87 -19.14
N GLU A 905 -2.58 38.95 -19.89
CA GLU A 905 -1.46 39.75 -20.37
C GLU A 905 -0.92 40.63 -19.24
N THR A 906 -1.81 41.41 -18.61
CA THR A 906 -1.46 42.33 -17.53
C THR A 906 -0.96 41.58 -16.30
N ASN A 907 -1.60 40.45 -15.95
CA ASN A 907 -1.29 39.66 -14.75
C ASN A 907 -0.37 38.45 -15.04
N SER A 908 0.37 38.48 -16.16
CA SER A 908 1.30 37.40 -16.50
C SER A 908 2.50 37.32 -15.56
N VAL A 909 3.06 36.12 -15.43
CA VAL A 909 4.31 35.85 -14.70
C VAL A 909 5.44 36.78 -15.20
N GLN A 910 5.54 37.01 -16.51
CA GLN A 910 6.58 37.85 -17.09
C GLN A 910 6.43 39.32 -16.68
N LYS A 911 5.21 39.85 -16.60
CA LYS A 911 4.96 41.21 -16.10
C LYS A 911 5.24 41.32 -14.60
N TYR A 912 4.84 40.31 -13.83
CA TYR A 912 5.14 40.23 -12.40
C TYR A 912 6.65 40.30 -12.14
N VAL A 913 7.43 39.41 -12.78
CA VAL A 913 8.90 39.37 -12.65
C VAL A 913 9.53 40.68 -13.11
N LYS A 914 9.03 41.27 -14.20
CA LYS A 914 9.54 42.55 -14.70
C LYS A 914 9.33 43.68 -13.69
N HIS A 915 8.15 43.78 -13.09
CA HIS A 915 7.86 44.81 -12.09
C HIS A 915 8.63 44.57 -10.79
N LEU A 916 8.79 43.31 -10.37
CA LEU A 916 9.65 42.95 -9.24
C LEU A 916 11.10 43.36 -9.49
N GLN A 917 11.63 43.09 -10.69
CA GLN A 917 12.97 43.53 -11.07
C GLN A 917 13.09 45.06 -11.03
N ASP A 918 12.13 45.79 -11.62
CA ASP A 918 12.15 47.26 -11.61
C ASP A 918 12.15 47.82 -10.16
N THR A 919 11.41 47.18 -9.25
CA THR A 919 11.40 47.52 -7.82
C THR A 919 12.74 47.27 -7.14
N LEU A 920 13.33 46.08 -7.35
CA LEU A 920 14.61 45.73 -6.75
C LEU A 920 15.75 46.59 -7.33
N ASP A 921 15.68 46.97 -8.61
CA ASP A 921 16.61 47.89 -9.25
C ASP A 921 16.55 49.29 -8.59
N ILE A 922 15.35 49.82 -8.29
CA ILE A 922 15.21 51.09 -7.55
C ILE A 922 15.88 51.02 -6.17
N PHE A 923 15.66 49.95 -5.41
CA PHE A 923 16.30 49.79 -4.10
C PHE A 923 17.81 49.63 -4.23
N TYR A 924 18.28 48.87 -5.21
CA TYR A 924 19.69 48.65 -5.49
C TYR A 924 20.41 49.92 -5.96
N GLU A 925 19.72 50.85 -6.61
CA GLU A 925 20.31 52.11 -7.05
C GLU A 925 20.26 53.20 -5.96
N GLU A 926 19.16 53.27 -5.20
CA GLU A 926 18.88 54.44 -4.37
C GLU A 926 19.10 54.25 -2.86
N LEU A 927 19.11 53.02 -2.35
CA LEU A 927 19.25 52.76 -0.92
C LEU A 927 20.62 52.21 -0.54
N PRO A 928 21.33 52.84 0.42
CA PRO A 928 22.50 52.27 1.08
C PRO A 928 22.10 51.39 2.27
N ARG A 929 22.92 50.36 2.58
CA ARG A 929 22.78 49.48 3.75
C ARG A 929 21.39 48.85 3.89
N VAL A 930 21.08 47.88 3.03
CA VAL A 930 19.75 47.25 2.95
C VAL A 930 19.82 45.73 2.94
N PHE A 931 18.93 45.12 3.72
CA PHE A 931 18.54 43.72 3.59
C PHE A 931 17.09 43.67 3.10
N ILE A 932 16.83 43.03 1.96
CA ILE A 932 15.49 42.82 1.42
C ILE A 932 15.04 41.38 1.74
N ASN A 933 13.96 41.26 2.51
CA ASN A 933 13.14 40.06 2.57
C ASN A 933 12.19 40.07 1.38
N MET A 934 12.45 39.25 0.37
CA MET A 934 11.45 38.93 -0.62
C MET A 934 10.69 37.70 -0.11
N VAL A 935 9.39 37.79 0.10
CA VAL A 935 8.58 36.66 0.57
C VAL A 935 7.96 35.98 -0.63
N GLU A 936 8.08 34.65 -0.69
CA GLU A 936 7.58 33.88 -1.82
C GLU A 936 6.04 33.86 -1.80
N MET A 937 5.44 33.85 -3.00
CA MET A 937 3.99 33.84 -3.13
C MET A 937 3.41 32.57 -2.50
N LEU A 938 2.29 32.73 -1.78
CA LEU A 938 1.51 31.63 -1.21
C LEU A 938 1.08 30.64 -2.29
N GLU A 939 1.02 29.36 -1.94
CA GLU A 939 0.32 28.36 -2.75
C GLU A 939 -1.18 28.37 -2.40
N PHE A 940 -2.05 28.61 -3.40
CA PHE A 940 -3.47 28.88 -3.16
C PHE A 940 -4.34 27.61 -3.07
N SER A 941 -3.76 26.41 -3.23
CA SER A 941 -4.49 25.14 -3.20
C SER A 941 -5.31 24.96 -1.91
N GLY A 942 -4.76 25.36 -0.75
CA GLY A 942 -5.47 25.30 0.53
C GLY A 942 -6.72 26.19 0.61
N LEU A 943 -6.81 27.27 -0.19
CA LEU A 943 -7.96 28.18 -0.19
C LEU A 943 -9.25 27.47 -0.67
N ARG A 944 -9.12 26.47 -1.56
CA ARG A 944 -10.27 25.67 -2.02
C ARG A 944 -10.86 24.85 -0.88
N GLN A 945 -10.03 24.25 -0.04
CA GLN A 945 -10.47 23.48 1.14
C GLN A 945 -11.21 24.37 2.14
N ILE A 946 -10.70 25.60 2.40
CA ILE A 946 -11.41 26.60 3.23
C ILE A 946 -12.81 26.88 2.67
N THR A 947 -12.93 27.14 1.37
CA THR A 947 -14.24 27.44 0.76
C THR A 947 -15.20 26.26 0.70
N ALA A 948 -14.69 25.03 0.63
CA ALA A 948 -15.51 23.82 0.67
C ALA A 948 -16.08 23.58 2.08
N SER A 949 -15.31 23.90 3.12
CA SER A 949 -15.67 23.66 4.52
C SER A 949 -16.71 24.63 5.11
N SER A 950 -16.90 25.81 4.49
CA SER A 950 -17.79 26.86 4.99
C SER A 950 -18.53 27.58 3.88
N SER A 951 -19.86 27.45 3.88
CA SER A 951 -20.74 28.11 2.91
C SER A 951 -20.70 29.64 3.01
N GLY A 952 -20.39 30.19 4.19
CA GLY A 952 -20.15 31.63 4.38
C GLY A 952 -18.86 32.11 3.71
N CYS A 953 -17.80 31.31 3.79
CA CYS A 953 -16.52 31.59 3.12
C CYS A 953 -16.62 31.49 1.59
N ALA A 954 -17.40 30.52 1.09
CA ALA A 954 -17.51 30.25 -0.34
C ALA A 954 -17.95 31.46 -1.18
N LEU A 955 -18.83 32.32 -0.66
CA LEU A 955 -19.35 33.48 -1.40
C LEU A 955 -18.35 34.64 -1.47
N THR A 956 -17.63 34.91 -0.40
CA THR A 956 -16.72 36.07 -0.31
C THR A 956 -15.37 35.76 -0.94
N ALA A 957 -14.78 34.62 -0.61
CA ALA A 957 -13.48 34.22 -1.15
C ALA A 957 -13.53 34.06 -2.69
N LYS A 958 -14.61 33.48 -3.25
CA LYS A 958 -14.80 33.34 -4.71
C LYS A 958 -14.87 34.68 -5.46
N LYS A 959 -15.30 35.76 -4.78
CA LYS A 959 -15.28 37.11 -5.37
C LYS A 959 -13.87 37.71 -5.36
N ILE A 960 -13.09 37.42 -4.32
CA ILE A 960 -11.73 37.94 -4.16
C ILE A 960 -10.76 37.20 -5.10
N CYS A 961 -10.88 35.87 -5.20
CA CYS A 961 -9.99 35.01 -5.98
C CYS A 961 -10.73 34.13 -7.01
N PRO A 962 -11.44 34.73 -7.96
CA PRO A 962 -12.30 34.00 -8.90
C PRO A 962 -11.52 33.01 -9.76
N CYS A 963 -10.30 33.35 -10.19
CA CYS A 963 -9.53 32.50 -11.09
C CYS A 963 -9.04 31.20 -10.45
N PHE A 964 -8.91 31.17 -9.13
CA PHE A 964 -8.48 29.96 -8.41
C PHE A 964 -9.66 29.16 -7.83
N LEU A 965 -10.75 29.83 -7.46
CA LEU A 965 -11.86 29.23 -6.71
C LEU A 965 -13.12 28.92 -7.53
N ASN A 966 -13.32 29.55 -8.68
CA ASN A 966 -14.46 29.27 -9.55
C ASN A 966 -14.28 28.04 -10.46
N PRO A 967 -13.08 27.70 -10.97
CA PRO A 967 -12.89 26.49 -11.74
C PRO A 967 -13.37 25.23 -11.00
N GLU A 968 -13.97 24.30 -11.75
CA GLU A 968 -14.36 22.99 -11.22
C GLU A 968 -13.13 22.14 -10.87
N GLU A 969 -13.33 21.15 -10.01
CA GLU A 969 -12.23 20.26 -9.66
C GLU A 969 -11.79 19.46 -10.90
N ASN A 970 -10.47 19.25 -11.05
CA ASN A 970 -9.86 18.63 -12.22
C ASN A 970 -10.03 19.36 -13.56
N SER A 971 -10.54 20.60 -13.58
CA SER A 971 -10.70 21.34 -14.83
C SER A 971 -9.35 21.81 -15.42
N PRO A 972 -9.24 21.97 -16.75
CA PRO A 972 -8.04 22.54 -17.38
C PRO A 972 -7.68 23.92 -16.86
N GLU A 973 -8.67 24.75 -16.53
CA GLU A 973 -8.49 26.09 -15.97
C GLU A 973 -7.88 26.04 -14.57
N LEU A 974 -8.31 25.08 -13.73
CA LEU A 974 -7.71 24.87 -12.41
C LEU A 974 -6.27 24.37 -12.52
N GLN A 975 -5.99 23.48 -13.47
CA GLN A 975 -4.62 23.00 -13.72
C GLN A 975 -3.72 24.10 -14.28
N GLU A 976 -4.26 24.99 -15.13
CA GLU A 976 -3.55 26.16 -15.62
C GLU A 976 -3.20 27.11 -14.48
N ILE A 977 -4.15 27.49 -13.63
CA ILE A 977 -3.87 28.46 -12.55
C ILE A 977 -2.95 27.89 -11.48
N LYS A 978 -3.03 26.58 -11.16
CA LYS A 978 -2.07 25.90 -10.28
C LYS A 978 -0.65 25.94 -10.85
N ARG A 979 -0.50 25.74 -12.16
CA ARG A 979 0.79 25.87 -12.86
C ARG A 979 1.29 27.31 -12.80
N VAL A 980 0.44 28.29 -13.11
CA VAL A 980 0.78 29.71 -13.06
C VAL A 980 1.24 30.12 -11.66
N ASN A 981 0.58 29.67 -10.59
CA ASN A 981 1.03 29.93 -9.22
C ASN A 981 2.48 29.46 -8.98
N ARG A 982 2.83 28.27 -9.48
CA ARG A 982 4.19 27.72 -9.40
C ARG A 982 5.18 28.50 -10.28
N ASP A 983 4.75 28.95 -11.44
CA ASP A 983 5.59 29.77 -12.34
C ASP A 983 5.92 31.13 -11.71
N PHE A 984 4.96 31.78 -11.01
CA PHE A 984 5.22 32.99 -10.22
C PHE A 984 6.30 32.77 -9.16
N GLN A 985 6.22 31.65 -8.43
CA GLN A 985 7.19 31.26 -7.41
C GLN A 985 8.58 31.00 -8.02
N ALA A 986 8.64 30.17 -9.07
CA ALA A 986 9.87 29.75 -9.71
C ALA A 986 10.63 30.92 -10.37
N GLU A 987 9.94 31.77 -11.14
CA GLU A 987 10.58 32.86 -11.86
C GLU A 987 11.03 34.01 -10.92
N ALA A 988 10.30 34.25 -9.82
CA ALA A 988 10.75 35.17 -8.77
C ALA A 988 12.05 34.69 -8.12
N LEU A 989 12.10 33.40 -7.76
CA LEU A 989 13.29 32.77 -7.20
C LEU A 989 14.46 32.84 -8.19
N GLN A 990 14.21 32.60 -9.48
CA GLN A 990 15.24 32.68 -10.52
C GLN A 990 15.80 34.09 -10.65
N LEU A 991 14.97 35.14 -10.61
CA LEU A 991 15.42 36.54 -10.62
C LEU A 991 16.33 36.83 -9.41
N ILE A 992 15.92 36.45 -8.21
CA ILE A 992 16.69 36.71 -6.97
C ILE A 992 18.02 35.94 -7.01
N ASN A 993 18.01 34.71 -7.51
CA ASN A 993 19.21 33.88 -7.62
C ASN A 993 20.09 34.18 -8.84
N SER A 994 19.73 35.16 -9.66
CA SER A 994 20.48 35.49 -10.89
C SER A 994 21.87 36.10 -10.63
N GLY A 995 22.17 36.48 -9.39
CA GLY A 995 23.41 37.16 -9.00
C GLY A 995 23.43 38.66 -9.30
N ARG A 996 22.33 39.22 -9.83
CA ARG A 996 22.23 40.65 -10.23
C ARG A 996 22.53 41.63 -9.10
N TYR A 997 22.18 41.27 -7.86
CA TYR A 997 22.26 42.15 -6.70
C TYR A 997 23.43 41.84 -5.75
N GLU A 998 24.42 41.05 -6.18
CA GLU A 998 25.52 40.57 -5.32
C GLU A 998 26.76 41.48 -5.31
N ASN A 999 26.83 42.49 -6.18
CA ASN A 999 28.04 43.31 -6.35
C ASN A 999 28.24 44.38 -5.27
N ARG A 1000 27.28 44.57 -4.37
CA ARG A 1000 27.34 45.55 -3.27
C ARG A 1000 27.47 44.83 -1.95
N GLU A 1001 28.47 45.22 -1.14
CA GLU A 1001 28.61 44.72 0.23
C GLU A 1001 27.44 45.14 1.11
N ASP A 1002 26.81 46.28 0.81
CA ASP A 1002 25.79 46.88 1.65
C ASP A 1002 24.35 46.60 1.17
N PHE A 1003 24.15 45.60 0.32
CA PHE A 1003 22.85 45.25 -0.23
C PHE A 1003 22.69 43.75 -0.44
N ALA A 1004 21.58 43.17 0.04
CA ALA A 1004 21.21 41.79 -0.30
C ALA A 1004 19.70 41.66 -0.50
N VAL A 1005 19.30 40.76 -1.40
CA VAL A 1005 17.92 40.28 -1.56
C VAL A 1005 17.89 38.80 -1.25
N VAL A 1006 17.03 38.40 -0.32
CA VAL A 1006 16.93 37.02 0.14
C VAL A 1006 15.49 36.55 0.01
N MET A 1007 15.31 35.43 -0.70
CA MET A 1007 14.03 34.75 -0.79
C MET A 1007 13.69 34.08 0.54
N GLN A 1008 12.46 34.29 1.02
CA GLN A 1008 11.91 33.65 2.21
C GLN A 1008 10.77 32.70 1.78
N PRO A 1009 11.06 31.40 1.51
CA PRO A 1009 10.14 30.48 0.85
C PRO A 1009 9.11 29.80 1.77
N PHE A 1010 8.91 30.26 3.02
CA PHE A 1010 8.02 29.60 3.99
C PHE A 1010 6.53 29.51 3.57
N PHE A 1011 6.17 30.00 2.38
CA PHE A 1011 4.85 29.91 1.78
C PHE A 1011 4.77 29.09 0.50
N ARG A 1012 5.91 28.51 0.05
CA ARG A 1012 5.97 27.70 -1.16
C ARG A 1012 5.03 26.50 -1.09
N ASN A 1013 5.04 25.79 0.04
CA ASN A 1013 4.18 24.64 0.34
C ASN A 1013 3.27 25.02 1.52
N THR A 1014 2.13 25.65 1.26
CA THR A 1014 1.29 26.17 2.34
C THR A 1014 0.49 25.05 2.99
N LEU A 1015 0.81 24.74 4.26
CA LEU A 1015 0.00 23.84 5.08
C LEU A 1015 -1.21 24.60 5.62
N LEU A 1016 -2.40 24.08 5.39
CA LEU A 1016 -3.63 24.69 5.90
C LEU A 1016 -3.74 24.44 7.42
N PRO A 1017 -3.97 25.48 8.26
CA PRO A 1017 -4.26 25.25 9.67
C PRO A 1017 -5.57 24.49 9.81
N LEU A 1018 -5.54 23.41 10.57
CA LEU A 1018 -6.72 22.58 10.84
C LEU A 1018 -7.09 22.70 12.33
N ASP A 1019 -8.38 22.73 12.61
CA ASP A 1019 -8.90 22.77 13.97
C ASP A 1019 -8.84 21.37 14.59
N SER A 1020 -9.27 21.25 15.85
CA SER A 1020 -9.35 19.95 16.54
C SER A 1020 -10.31 18.96 15.87
N THR A 1021 -11.09 19.40 14.88
CA THR A 1021 -11.99 18.57 14.05
C THR A 1021 -11.44 18.32 12.65
N SER A 1022 -10.16 18.67 12.41
CA SER A 1022 -9.47 18.55 11.12
C SER A 1022 -10.11 19.34 9.96
N ARG A 1023 -11.02 20.27 10.27
CA ARG A 1023 -11.52 21.24 9.29
C ARG A 1023 -10.58 22.44 9.27
N PRO A 1024 -10.57 23.24 8.21
CA PRO A 1024 -9.81 24.49 8.19
C PRO A 1024 -10.13 25.33 9.44
N ASP A 1025 -9.14 25.59 10.29
CA ASP A 1025 -9.30 26.40 11.50
C ASP A 1025 -9.51 27.85 11.08
N LEU A 1026 -10.79 28.22 10.95
CA LEU A 1026 -11.21 29.54 10.53
C LEU A 1026 -10.74 30.65 11.49
N SER A 1027 -10.28 30.32 12.70
CA SER A 1027 -9.72 31.33 13.61
C SER A 1027 -8.38 31.90 13.15
N PHE A 1028 -7.67 31.26 12.21
CA PHE A 1028 -6.50 31.82 11.55
C PHE A 1028 -6.84 32.79 10.41
N PHE A 1029 -8.12 32.86 10.02
CA PHE A 1029 -8.58 33.63 8.87
C PHE A 1029 -9.54 34.75 9.30
N ALA A 1030 -9.57 35.81 8.51
CA ALA A 1030 -10.53 36.90 8.65
C ALA A 1030 -11.93 36.44 8.19
N ALA A 1031 -12.93 37.30 8.36
CA ALA A 1031 -14.32 37.00 8.00
C ALA A 1031 -14.55 36.73 6.50
N ASP A 1032 -13.62 37.14 5.62
CA ASP A 1032 -13.66 36.81 4.19
C ASP A 1032 -13.01 35.45 3.84
N CYS A 1033 -12.40 34.80 4.83
CA CYS A 1033 -11.70 33.53 4.71
C CYS A 1033 -10.60 33.53 3.64
N PHE A 1034 -10.06 34.72 3.34
CA PHE A 1034 -8.97 34.94 2.40
C PHE A 1034 -7.81 35.62 3.10
N HIS A 1035 -8.07 36.74 3.80
CA HIS A 1035 -7.06 37.38 4.63
C HIS A 1035 -6.89 36.60 5.94
N PHE A 1036 -5.75 36.77 6.59
CA PHE A 1036 -5.48 36.16 7.88
C PHE A 1036 -6.12 36.98 9.01
N SER A 1037 -6.49 36.30 10.10
CA SER A 1037 -6.81 36.98 11.35
C SER A 1037 -5.53 37.46 12.03
N VAL A 1038 -5.67 38.18 13.14
CA VAL A 1038 -4.55 38.53 14.03
C VAL A 1038 -3.71 37.32 14.45
N ARG A 1039 -4.34 36.14 14.58
CA ARG A 1039 -3.67 34.85 14.85
C ARG A 1039 -2.84 34.41 13.66
N GLY A 1040 -3.41 34.40 12.45
CA GLY A 1040 -2.70 34.02 11.23
C GLY A 1040 -1.53 34.97 10.92
N TYR A 1041 -1.71 36.27 11.09
CA TYR A 1041 -0.64 37.25 10.92
C TYR A 1041 0.51 37.06 11.92
N ALA A 1042 0.23 36.67 13.17
CA ALA A 1042 1.28 36.31 14.13
C ALA A 1042 2.16 35.15 13.64
N GLU A 1043 1.54 34.07 13.13
CA GLU A 1043 2.29 32.93 12.59
C GLU A 1043 3.15 33.31 11.37
N MET A 1044 2.64 34.19 10.50
CA MET A 1044 3.42 34.71 9.37
C MET A 1044 4.68 35.46 9.81
N ALA A 1045 4.57 36.26 10.87
CA ALA A 1045 5.70 37.01 11.41
C ALA A 1045 6.78 36.10 11.98
N MET A 1046 6.37 35.06 12.72
CA MET A 1046 7.29 34.07 13.29
C MET A 1046 7.97 33.23 12.21
N ALA A 1047 7.23 32.82 11.18
CA ALA A 1047 7.79 32.10 10.04
C ALA A 1047 8.85 32.92 9.31
N LEU A 1048 8.56 34.19 9.00
CA LEU A 1048 9.52 35.09 8.36
C LEU A 1048 10.79 35.26 9.21
N TRP A 1049 10.63 35.49 10.52
CA TRP A 1049 11.77 35.62 11.42
C TRP A 1049 12.67 34.38 11.40
N ASN A 1050 12.07 33.20 11.57
CA ASN A 1050 12.81 31.94 11.58
C ASN A 1050 13.53 31.70 10.26
N ASN A 1051 12.89 32.03 9.14
CA ASN A 1051 13.45 31.84 7.80
C ASN A 1051 14.64 32.76 7.52
N MET A 1052 14.67 33.98 8.08
CA MET A 1052 15.86 34.85 8.02
C MET A 1052 17.07 34.28 8.77
N LEU A 1053 16.84 33.41 9.75
CA LEU A 1053 17.87 32.74 10.56
C LEU A 1053 18.30 31.37 10.01
N GLU A 1054 17.83 31.01 8.81
CA GLU A 1054 18.17 29.75 8.14
C GLU A 1054 19.08 30.01 6.93
N PRO A 1055 20.14 29.19 6.70
CA PRO A 1055 20.99 29.30 5.53
C PRO A 1055 20.20 29.24 4.20
N VAL A 1056 20.60 30.05 3.22
CA VAL A 1056 20.06 29.99 1.86
C VAL A 1056 20.34 28.60 1.26
N GLY A 1057 19.28 27.91 0.84
CA GLY A 1057 19.32 26.50 0.40
C GLY A 1057 18.76 25.52 1.43
N GLU A 1058 18.73 25.91 2.71
CA GLU A 1058 18.20 25.13 3.84
C GLU A 1058 16.98 25.79 4.49
N LYS A 1059 16.49 26.88 3.90
CA LYS A 1059 15.31 27.60 4.37
C LYS A 1059 14.07 26.72 4.31
N GLN A 1060 13.29 26.74 5.40
CA GLN A 1060 11.99 26.09 5.47
C GLN A 1060 11.04 26.64 4.40
N THR A 1061 10.35 25.74 3.69
CA THR A 1061 9.50 26.05 2.53
C THR A 1061 7.99 26.05 2.84
N TYR A 1062 7.62 25.88 4.10
CA TYR A 1062 6.23 25.81 4.57
C TYR A 1062 6.05 26.59 5.88
N ASN A 1063 4.82 26.98 6.19
CA ASN A 1063 4.47 27.60 7.46
C ASN A 1063 3.79 26.58 8.37
N ASN A 1064 4.18 26.55 9.64
CA ASN A 1064 3.58 25.69 10.65
C ASN A 1064 2.61 26.52 11.49
N PHE A 1065 1.30 26.43 11.22
CA PHE A 1065 0.26 27.17 11.93
C PHE A 1065 -0.17 26.50 13.26
N THR A 1066 0.81 26.14 14.10
CA THR A 1066 0.58 25.66 15.47
C THR A 1066 0.79 26.78 16.48
N LEU A 1067 -0.06 26.90 17.49
CA LEU A 1067 0.21 27.85 18.57
C LEU A 1067 1.32 27.28 19.47
N ASP A 1068 2.55 27.77 19.27
CA ASP A 1068 3.70 27.49 20.13
C ASP A 1068 4.40 28.79 20.47
N ARG A 1069 4.28 29.20 21.74
CA ARG A 1069 4.89 30.44 22.22
C ARG A 1069 6.42 30.38 22.19
N SER A 1070 7.04 29.21 22.13
CA SER A 1070 8.50 29.02 22.10
C SER A 1070 9.10 28.88 20.69
N LYS A 1071 8.28 29.02 19.64
CA LYS A 1071 8.65 28.74 18.24
C LYS A 1071 9.76 29.61 17.67
N LEU A 1072 9.97 30.81 18.21
CA LEU A 1072 10.95 31.74 17.66
C LEU A 1072 12.39 31.25 17.90
N LYS A 1073 13.15 31.11 16.82
CA LYS A 1073 14.56 30.74 16.86
C LYS A 1073 15.41 31.91 17.34
N CYS A 1074 16.42 31.59 18.12
CA CYS A 1074 17.49 32.53 18.47
C CYS A 1074 18.58 32.53 17.42
N PRO A 1075 19.23 33.68 17.13
CA PRO A 1075 20.38 33.70 16.22
C PRO A 1075 21.51 32.84 16.77
N ASN A 1076 22.16 32.08 15.89
CA ASN A 1076 23.22 31.13 16.24
C ASN A 1076 24.44 31.87 16.83
N PRO A 1077 24.99 31.49 18.00
CA PRO A 1077 26.19 32.12 18.55
C PRO A 1077 27.44 32.07 17.64
N GLU A 1078 27.59 31.03 16.83
CA GLU A 1078 28.70 30.85 15.89
C GLU A 1078 28.49 31.63 14.58
N LYS A 1079 27.22 31.80 14.19
CA LYS A 1079 26.81 32.54 12.99
C LYS A 1079 25.65 33.50 13.34
N PRO A 1080 25.92 34.61 14.06
CA PRO A 1080 24.88 35.48 14.63
C PRO A 1080 24.24 36.42 13.60
N PHE A 1081 24.33 36.09 12.32
CA PHE A 1081 23.97 36.95 11.20
C PHE A 1081 22.64 36.55 10.59
N LEU A 1082 21.96 37.50 9.95
CA LEU A 1082 20.89 37.17 9.02
C LEU A 1082 21.51 36.46 7.80
N PHE A 1083 20.92 35.34 7.40
CA PHE A 1083 21.48 34.55 6.32
C PHE A 1083 21.19 35.18 4.96
N THR A 1084 22.27 35.43 4.24
CA THR A 1084 22.34 35.87 2.85
C THR A 1084 22.94 34.75 2.02
N ARG A 1085 22.87 34.87 0.70
CA ARG A 1085 23.47 33.88 -0.21
C ARG A 1085 24.96 33.65 0.09
N ARG A 1086 25.72 34.73 0.30
CA ARG A 1086 27.17 34.68 0.51
C ARG A 1086 27.57 34.03 1.84
N ASN A 1087 26.98 34.45 2.97
CA ASN A 1087 27.32 33.88 4.28
C ASN A 1087 26.72 32.48 4.53
N SER A 1088 25.88 31.98 3.61
CA SER A 1088 25.38 30.60 3.60
C SER A 1088 26.30 29.62 2.86
N GLY A 1089 27.34 30.11 2.16
CA GLY A 1089 28.21 29.26 1.32
C GLY A 1089 27.59 28.85 -0.03
N PHE A 1090 26.44 29.43 -0.38
CA PHE A 1090 25.71 29.13 -1.61
C PHE A 1090 26.28 29.93 -2.79
N GLY A 1091 27.22 29.35 -3.54
CA GLY A 1091 27.78 29.94 -4.77
C GLY A 1091 29.25 30.39 -4.71
N ASN A 1092 30.05 29.93 -3.74
CA ASN A 1092 31.51 30.10 -3.77
C ASN A 1092 32.16 29.12 -4.76
N SER A 1093 32.00 29.39 -6.05
CA SER A 1093 33.01 29.04 -7.06
C SER A 1093 33.64 30.35 -7.53
N ASP A 1094 34.92 30.51 -7.26
CA ASP A 1094 35.73 31.73 -7.48
C ASP A 1094 35.44 32.44 -8.81
N LEU A 1095 34.95 33.67 -8.71
CA LEU A 1095 34.87 34.65 -9.82
C LEU A 1095 36.24 35.34 -10.09
N ASN A 1096 37.34 34.69 -9.71
CA ASN A 1096 38.71 35.10 -10.03
C ASN A 1096 39.38 34.05 -10.92
N SER A 1097 38.99 34.02 -12.20
CA SER A 1097 39.87 33.54 -13.25
C SER A 1097 39.84 34.56 -14.38
N GLU A 1098 41.02 35.08 -14.68
CA GLU A 1098 41.28 35.96 -15.80
C GLU A 1098 40.64 35.43 -17.08
N LYS A 1099 40.16 36.36 -17.92
CA LYS A 1099 39.78 36.11 -19.31
C LYS A 1099 40.80 35.18 -19.99
N THR A 1100 40.46 33.91 -20.09
CA THR A 1100 41.07 32.98 -21.03
C THR A 1100 39.92 32.34 -21.79
N GLU A 1101 39.89 32.59 -23.09
CA GLU A 1101 38.97 31.95 -24.02
C GLU A 1101 39.05 30.43 -23.87
N PRO A 1102 37.92 29.69 -23.83
CA PRO A 1102 37.97 28.24 -23.90
C PRO A 1102 38.25 27.84 -25.36
N SER A 1103 39.51 27.54 -25.64
CA SER A 1103 39.88 26.73 -26.80
C SER A 1103 39.33 25.32 -26.60
N VAL A 1104 38.22 25.00 -27.27
CA VAL A 1104 37.75 23.62 -27.39
C VAL A 1104 38.82 22.85 -28.17
N PRO A 1105 39.42 21.78 -27.61
CA PRO A 1105 40.35 20.96 -28.35
C PRO A 1105 39.64 20.34 -29.55
N TYR A 1106 40.16 20.55 -30.75
CA TYR A 1106 39.56 20.09 -32.02
C TYR A 1106 39.22 18.58 -32.03
N TRP A 1107 39.88 17.78 -31.17
CA TRP A 1107 39.58 16.36 -31.01
C TRP A 1107 38.22 16.07 -30.32
N ALA A 1108 37.74 16.94 -29.43
CA ALA A 1108 36.45 16.76 -28.75
C ALA A 1108 35.26 16.91 -29.72
N VAL A 1109 35.40 17.80 -30.71
CA VAL A 1109 34.42 17.98 -31.80
C VAL A 1109 34.42 16.78 -32.75
N ILE A 1110 35.59 16.17 -33.01
CA ILE A 1110 35.70 14.96 -33.83
C ILE A 1110 35.07 13.75 -33.13
N VAL A 1111 35.27 13.60 -31.81
CA VAL A 1111 34.66 12.49 -31.05
C VAL A 1111 33.14 12.66 -30.95
N ALA A 1112 32.63 13.87 -30.74
CA ALA A 1112 31.19 14.14 -30.74
C ALA A 1112 30.55 13.94 -32.12
N ALA A 1113 31.24 14.30 -33.21
CA ALA A 1113 30.75 14.08 -34.57
C ALA A 1113 30.74 12.59 -34.95
N ILE A 1114 31.76 11.82 -34.55
CA ILE A 1114 31.80 10.36 -34.80
C ILE A 1114 30.76 9.63 -33.95
N ALA A 1115 30.56 10.03 -32.69
CA ALA A 1115 29.52 9.47 -31.83
C ALA A 1115 28.10 9.80 -32.35
N GLY A 1116 27.89 11.01 -32.85
CA GLY A 1116 26.62 11.43 -33.47
C GLY A 1116 26.30 10.71 -34.78
N VAL A 1117 27.31 10.44 -35.62
CA VAL A 1117 27.13 9.69 -36.87
C VAL A 1117 26.91 8.19 -36.62
N LEU A 1118 27.54 7.62 -35.59
CA LEU A 1118 27.31 6.22 -35.19
C LEU A 1118 25.93 6.02 -34.53
N LEU A 1119 25.45 6.98 -33.74
CA LEU A 1119 24.11 6.95 -33.14
C LEU A 1119 22.99 7.28 -34.15
N GLY A 1120 23.27 8.11 -35.17
CA GLY A 1120 22.32 8.42 -36.24
C GLY A 1120 22.20 7.36 -37.36
N SER A 1121 23.09 6.36 -37.37
CA SER A 1121 23.04 5.23 -38.33
C SER A 1121 22.40 3.96 -37.74
N LEU A 1122 21.90 4.04 -36.51
CA LEU A 1122 21.27 2.94 -35.76
C LEU A 1122 19.91 3.33 -35.14
N LEU A 1123 19.26 4.34 -35.72
CA LEU A 1123 17.85 4.68 -35.52
C LEU A 1123 17.05 4.47 -36.81
#